data_AF-A0A8J3KEZ0-F1
#
_entry.id   AF-A0A8J3KEZ0-F1
#
_cell.length_a   1.000
_cell.length_b   1.000
_cell.length_c   1.000
_cell.angle_alpha   90.00
_cell.angle_beta   90.00
_cell.angle_gamma   90.00
#
_symmetry.space_group_name_H-M   'P 1'
#
loop_
_entity.id
_entity.type
_entity.pdbx_description
1 polymer ?
#
loop_
_entity_poly.entity_id
_entity_poly.type
_entity_poly.pdbx_seq_one_letter_code
_entity_poly.pdbx_strand_id
1 'polypeptide(L)'
;MPSVRKLLATTAAALTLALVATSAAAAPAGPPARPPAGPGPDTSLTTHTYTYADAALGQPLKGFAPYLFPGDNLSTKYPGGLVWSYFALNEVMKDPANCANIDWSVFEKALDEAAVWSRQTAFRFYLEYPGGSGTHPGNGIPPCLNGKMALRTNGFWGTVSPDYDDPDVISALVTFINAFAARYDKAGPGGTADPRIGFMSLGLVGLWGEWHTWPYDRDLADGYPNLMPTDATIRTIIGAYDTAFDNIQLEVRYPLAGTETANIGFHDDSWPYKEFRNGGQLKSMTLPMSMNGWEDAFLQLQLNTGTENRWVTQSIGGEARPEIQGTLYANWPGGSGQVDDVLAATELTHITWMINQTGAGGYSTSDPKVSAGVRKMGYNLHIPQANFNATAAGNFKVGVTMQNDGVAPFYYPWTVQLGLRNSAGAVVKTWDTSWDLRTVQPLKIRAFPDWNVGADPKYLDFGRPVNFSTTVSTAGVPAGAYSLVLKVRNPLEAVTADVLRARPAASRLTDWIIDQWRPRLPLSFANGNQGADGWVNLGGVSTSGTCTGDCTAPSAPSGLAVSGVTNTSVSLSWTASTDNVGVTGYQVFRDGVLAGSPTGTTFTDSGRSPGQTYQYTVRAVDAAGNVSNSSATVSATTTGCAGDCTAPSSPTLSAPGKTDTSVSLSWTASTDNVGVTGYEVFRGSTLVGSPTGTSFTDTGLTASTAYSYTVKARDAAGNRSAASNTVTVTTDAAPQPPTGLVLDNYDGTPAYPSSNQNDLGKWTGGNCFLDGGGNGVVTGGALSLRYNNCGWFGSDVGVDLSAYTYLVVRIKGAAGGEQSHFNLGLGGSTKVFGDFTLDGGAHPVITTAYQDIKIPMVANGINRNSPSQLAMGFWYGGNSTISIDHISFQ
;
A
#
# COMPACT_ATOMS: atom_id res chain seq x y z
N MET A 1 3.45 -2.55 -17.90
CA MET A 1 2.11 -1.96 -17.72
C MET A 1 1.55 -2.36 -16.37
N PRO A 2 1.62 -1.50 -15.34
CA PRO A 2 0.87 -1.70 -14.10
C PRO A 2 -0.07 -0.51 -13.89
N SER A 3 -1.21 -0.48 -14.59
CA SER A 3 -2.20 0.60 -14.40
C SER A 3 -3.61 0.24 -14.85
N VAL A 4 -3.95 -1.05 -14.94
CA VAL A 4 -5.32 -1.48 -15.32
C VAL A 4 -5.78 -2.65 -14.47
N ARG A 5 -5.87 -2.48 -13.14
CA ARG A 5 -6.65 -3.39 -12.25
C ARG A 5 -7.28 -2.72 -11.02
N LYS A 6 -7.29 -1.38 -10.92
CA LYS A 6 -8.00 -0.65 -9.84
C LYS A 6 -9.12 0.24 -10.40
N LEU A 7 -10.00 -0.32 -11.24
CA LEU A 7 -11.27 0.30 -11.60
C LEU A 7 -12.36 -0.78 -11.53
N LEU A 8 -13.07 -0.82 -10.40
CA LEU A 8 -14.42 -1.39 -10.15
C LEU A 8 -14.57 -1.72 -8.65
N ALA A 9 -14.59 -0.68 -7.80
CA ALA A 9 -15.04 -0.82 -6.41
C ALA A 9 -15.41 0.54 -5.78
N THR A 10 -16.24 1.36 -6.43
CA THR A 10 -16.81 2.56 -5.77
C THR A 10 -18.17 2.92 -6.36
N THR A 11 -19.24 2.26 -5.92
CA THR A 11 -20.60 2.82 -5.86
C THR A 11 -21.44 2.01 -4.86
N ALA A 12 -21.65 2.56 -3.66
CA ALA A 12 -22.86 2.49 -2.83
C ALA A 12 -22.51 2.64 -1.33
N ALA A 13 -22.55 3.86 -0.82
CA ALA A 13 -22.78 4.12 0.60
C ALA A 13 -24.17 4.74 0.72
N ALA A 14 -25.17 3.90 1.00
CA ALA A 14 -26.47 4.34 1.48
C ALA A 14 -26.55 4.04 2.98
N LEU A 15 -26.95 5.07 3.73
CA LEU A 15 -27.18 5.07 5.17
C LEU A 15 -28.19 3.98 5.56
N THR A 16 -27.80 3.01 6.39
CA THR A 16 -28.75 2.13 7.09
C THR A 16 -28.45 2.10 8.58
N LEU A 17 -29.51 2.39 9.34
CA LEU A 17 -29.62 2.33 10.79
C LEU A 17 -29.01 1.05 11.36
N ALA A 18 -28.33 1.21 12.50
CA ALA A 18 -27.81 0.12 13.32
C ALA A 18 -28.91 -0.89 13.69
N LEU A 19 -28.86 -2.07 13.09
CA LEU A 19 -29.21 -3.30 13.77
C LEU A 19 -27.88 -3.94 14.19
N VAL A 20 -27.76 -4.29 15.47
CA VAL A 20 -26.71 -5.18 15.96
C VAL A 20 -26.92 -6.54 15.29
N ALA A 21 -26.31 -6.72 14.13
CA ALA A 21 -26.13 -8.03 13.53
C ALA A 21 -25.01 -8.69 14.33
N THR A 22 -25.36 -9.67 15.15
CA THR A 22 -24.41 -10.69 15.62
C THR A 22 -23.69 -11.22 14.38
N SER A 23 -22.41 -10.94 14.23
CA SER A 23 -21.58 -11.48 13.15
C SER A 23 -21.70 -13.00 13.19
N ALA A 24 -22.33 -13.60 12.19
CA ALA A 24 -22.17 -15.03 11.97
C ALA A 24 -20.65 -15.29 11.88
N ALA A 25 -20.15 -16.22 12.69
CA ALA A 25 -18.75 -16.63 12.62
C ALA A 25 -18.41 -16.96 11.17
N ALA A 26 -17.30 -16.43 10.66
CA ALA A 26 -16.88 -16.72 9.30
C ALA A 26 -16.64 -18.24 9.19
N ALA A 27 -17.11 -18.82 8.08
CA ALA A 27 -16.95 -20.23 7.78
C ALA A 27 -15.66 -20.45 6.95
N PRO A 28 -15.14 -21.69 6.88
CA PRO A 28 -14.04 -22.02 5.99
C PRO A 28 -14.28 -21.49 4.57
N ALA A 29 -13.25 -20.90 3.96
CA ALA A 29 -13.31 -20.39 2.59
C ALA A 29 -13.48 -21.50 1.54
N GLY A 30 -13.14 -22.74 1.90
CA GLY A 30 -13.14 -23.87 0.99
C GLY A 30 -11.87 -23.92 0.13
N PRO A 31 -11.77 -24.87 -0.80
CA PRO A 31 -10.60 -24.99 -1.66
C PRO A 31 -10.40 -23.72 -2.51
N PRO A 32 -9.16 -23.22 -2.65
CA PRO A 32 -8.89 -22.06 -3.47
C PRO A 32 -9.18 -22.37 -4.95
N ALA A 33 -9.66 -21.37 -5.68
CA ALA A 33 -9.95 -21.53 -7.11
C ALA A 33 -8.69 -21.89 -7.89
N ARG A 34 -8.81 -22.94 -8.72
CA ARG A 34 -7.71 -23.39 -9.57
C ARG A 34 -7.26 -22.26 -10.51
N PRO A 35 -5.95 -21.94 -10.60
CA PRO A 35 -5.47 -20.97 -11.57
C PRO A 35 -5.88 -21.33 -13.00
N PRO A 36 -6.23 -20.33 -13.84
CA PRO A 36 -6.63 -20.57 -15.22
C PRO A 36 -5.49 -21.25 -15.99
N ALA A 37 -5.85 -22.10 -16.96
CA ALA A 37 -4.85 -22.70 -17.83
C ALA A 37 -4.15 -21.62 -18.66
N GLY A 38 -2.84 -21.55 -18.57
CA GLY A 38 -2.02 -20.75 -19.47
C GLY A 38 -1.99 -21.33 -20.89
N PRO A 39 -1.33 -20.63 -21.84
CA PRO A 39 -1.13 -21.17 -23.18
C PRO A 39 -0.39 -22.51 -23.11
N GLY A 40 -0.68 -23.41 -24.06
CA GLY A 40 0.07 -24.64 -24.23
C GLY A 40 1.52 -24.39 -24.72
N PRO A 41 2.40 -25.40 -24.66
CA PRO A 41 3.72 -25.32 -25.29
C PRO A 41 3.57 -25.06 -26.80
N ASP A 42 4.52 -24.32 -27.38
CA ASP A 42 4.54 -24.07 -28.82
C ASP A 42 4.94 -25.35 -29.57
N THR A 43 3.97 -26.01 -30.19
CA THR A 43 4.16 -27.26 -30.91
C THR A 43 4.89 -27.12 -32.24
N SER A 44 5.15 -25.89 -32.70
CA SER A 44 5.98 -25.64 -33.89
C SER A 44 7.49 -25.71 -33.59
N LEU A 45 7.87 -25.75 -32.31
CA LEU A 45 9.27 -25.81 -31.87
C LEU A 45 9.64 -27.23 -31.45
N THR A 46 10.92 -27.57 -31.58
CA THR A 46 11.46 -28.84 -31.07
C THR A 46 11.36 -28.90 -29.54
N THR A 47 10.80 -29.99 -29.01
CA THR A 47 10.70 -30.23 -27.56
C THR A 47 11.95 -30.92 -27.03
N HIS A 48 12.51 -30.37 -25.95
CA HIS A 48 13.60 -30.93 -25.16
C HIS A 48 13.06 -31.26 -23.78
N THR A 49 13.23 -32.49 -23.31
CA THR A 49 12.69 -32.96 -22.03
C THR A 49 13.80 -33.15 -21.00
N TYR A 50 13.46 -32.95 -19.72
CA TYR A 50 14.40 -33.10 -18.62
C TYR A 50 13.80 -33.99 -17.54
N THR A 51 14.66 -34.78 -16.91
CA THR A 51 14.29 -35.64 -15.79
C THR A 51 14.39 -34.85 -14.49
N TYR A 52 13.42 -35.08 -13.61
CA TYR A 52 13.47 -34.59 -12.24
C TYR A 52 14.76 -35.07 -11.54
N ALA A 53 15.37 -34.18 -10.76
CA ALA A 53 16.37 -34.51 -9.77
C ALA A 53 16.13 -33.66 -8.52
N ASP A 54 16.53 -34.14 -7.35
CA ASP A 54 16.35 -33.35 -6.13
C ASP A 54 17.08 -32.01 -6.21
N ALA A 55 16.36 -30.93 -5.93
CA ALA A 55 16.95 -29.60 -5.83
C ALA A 55 17.99 -29.54 -4.69
N ALA A 56 18.92 -28.58 -4.76
CA ALA A 56 19.84 -28.32 -3.67
C ALA A 56 19.09 -28.01 -2.36
N LEU A 57 19.66 -28.42 -1.22
CA LEU A 57 19.09 -28.16 0.11
C LEU A 57 19.11 -26.68 0.46
N GLY A 58 20.23 -26.01 0.18
CA GLY A 58 20.35 -24.57 0.31
C GLY A 58 19.52 -23.88 -0.78
N GLN A 59 18.44 -23.23 -0.38
CA GLN A 59 17.56 -22.47 -1.26
C GLN A 59 17.36 -21.06 -0.68
N PRO A 60 17.35 -20.01 -1.53
CA PRO A 60 16.97 -18.67 -1.07
C PRO A 60 15.51 -18.66 -0.61
N LEU A 61 15.20 -17.84 0.39
CA LEU A 61 13.82 -17.52 0.80
C LEU A 61 12.94 -18.70 1.24
N LYS A 62 13.52 -19.85 1.62
CA LYS A 62 12.78 -20.99 2.19
C LYS A 62 13.64 -21.84 3.12
N GLY A 63 12.98 -22.73 3.87
CA GLY A 63 13.63 -23.68 4.77
C GLY A 63 13.97 -23.09 6.13
N PHE A 64 15.03 -23.59 6.78
CA PHE A 64 15.39 -23.12 8.12
C PHE A 64 16.06 -21.74 8.11
N ALA A 65 15.63 -20.92 9.06
CA ALA A 65 16.20 -19.62 9.40
C ALA A 65 16.81 -19.70 10.82
N PRO A 66 18.08 -20.14 10.98
CA PRO A 66 18.75 -20.08 12.27
C PRO A 66 18.93 -18.63 12.72
N TYR A 67 19.10 -18.42 14.03
CA TYR A 67 19.43 -17.10 14.58
C TYR A 67 20.75 -16.60 14.00
N LEU A 68 20.80 -15.31 13.66
CA LEU A 68 22.03 -14.59 13.37
C LEU A 68 22.52 -13.94 14.67
N PHE A 69 23.64 -14.42 15.21
CA PHE A 69 24.39 -13.69 16.24
C PHE A 69 25.58 -12.96 15.61
N PRO A 70 25.94 -11.76 16.11
CA PRO A 70 27.09 -11.01 15.59
C PRO A 70 28.38 -11.83 15.62
N GLY A 71 29.03 -11.97 14.46
CA GLY A 71 30.26 -12.73 14.28
C GLY A 71 30.05 -14.24 14.03
N ASP A 72 28.82 -14.68 13.81
CA ASP A 72 28.51 -16.09 13.58
C ASP A 72 29.17 -16.64 12.30
N ASN A 73 29.54 -17.93 12.36
CA ASN A 73 29.92 -18.70 11.19
C ASN A 73 28.74 -19.54 10.69
N LEU A 74 27.95 -18.99 9.76
CA LEU A 74 26.74 -19.65 9.28
C LEU A 74 26.98 -20.82 8.31
N SER A 75 28.25 -21.12 7.97
CA SER A 75 28.60 -22.33 7.22
C SER A 75 28.56 -23.61 8.06
N THR A 76 28.55 -23.50 9.39
CA THR A 76 28.41 -24.65 10.29
C THR A 76 26.96 -25.04 10.55
N LYS A 77 26.00 -24.27 10.02
CA LYS A 77 24.57 -24.54 10.12
C LYS A 77 24.10 -25.34 8.92
N TYR A 78 22.93 -25.95 9.03
CA TYR A 78 22.26 -26.63 7.92
C TYR A 78 22.16 -25.68 6.71
N PRO A 79 22.38 -26.17 5.47
CA PRO A 79 22.34 -25.35 4.27
C PRO A 79 21.01 -24.62 4.13
N GLY A 80 21.05 -23.30 3.95
CA GLY A 80 19.85 -22.47 3.82
C GLY A 80 20.21 -21.08 3.33
N GLY A 81 19.21 -20.38 2.78
CA GLY A 81 19.33 -19.01 2.28
C GLY A 81 18.72 -17.96 3.21
N LEU A 82 18.34 -18.33 4.44
CA LEU A 82 17.71 -17.44 5.41
C LEU A 82 18.46 -17.45 6.76
N VAL A 83 18.32 -16.35 7.48
CA VAL A 83 18.57 -16.23 8.91
C VAL A 83 17.41 -15.49 9.58
N TRP A 84 17.32 -15.62 10.90
CA TRP A 84 16.38 -14.87 11.72
C TRP A 84 17.08 -13.88 12.65
N SER A 85 16.48 -12.70 12.85
CA SER A 85 16.95 -11.69 13.81
C SER A 85 15.80 -10.95 14.48
N TYR A 86 16.00 -10.58 15.75
CA TYR A 86 15.12 -9.69 16.47
C TYR A 86 15.78 -8.32 16.64
N PHE A 87 14.99 -7.27 16.74
CA PHE A 87 15.46 -5.93 17.06
C PHE A 87 14.48 -5.24 18.00
N ALA A 88 14.97 -4.68 19.09
CA ALA A 88 14.14 -3.83 19.93
C ALA A 88 13.94 -2.48 19.23
N LEU A 89 12.75 -1.91 19.27
CA LEU A 89 12.44 -0.69 18.53
C LEU A 89 13.30 0.51 18.98
N ASN A 90 13.67 0.58 20.27
CA ASN A 90 14.56 1.60 20.81
C ASN A 90 16.03 1.48 20.36
N GLU A 91 16.45 0.36 19.77
CA GLU A 91 17.78 0.23 19.17
C GLU A 91 17.89 0.98 17.84
N VAL A 92 16.77 1.41 17.27
CA VAL A 92 16.74 2.20 16.05
C VAL A 92 16.07 3.57 16.28
N MET A 93 15.04 3.66 17.10
CA MET A 93 14.41 4.92 17.52
C MET A 93 15.06 5.44 18.81
N LYS A 94 16.29 5.95 18.70
CA LYS A 94 17.13 6.34 19.85
C LYS A 94 16.94 7.78 20.33
N ASP A 95 16.47 8.66 19.45
CA ASP A 95 16.39 10.09 19.72
C ASP A 95 15.26 10.38 20.75
N PRO A 96 15.56 10.91 21.95
CA PRO A 96 14.53 11.19 22.96
C PRO A 96 13.64 12.38 22.60
N ALA A 97 14.02 13.22 21.64
CA ALA A 97 13.25 14.39 21.24
C ALA A 97 12.34 14.11 20.04
N ASN A 98 12.73 13.18 19.15
CA ASN A 98 12.03 12.97 17.89
C ASN A 98 11.98 11.49 17.46
N CYS A 99 10.79 10.89 17.53
CA CYS A 99 10.55 9.52 17.09
C CYS A 99 10.84 9.28 15.60
N ALA A 100 10.85 10.31 14.75
CA ALA A 100 11.14 10.17 13.32
C ALA A 100 12.64 10.08 13.00
N ASN A 101 13.53 10.39 13.94
CA ASN A 101 14.97 10.29 13.75
C ASN A 101 15.46 8.86 14.06
N ILE A 102 15.52 8.03 13.02
CA ILE A 102 15.81 6.60 13.15
C ILE A 102 17.25 6.29 12.74
N ASP A 103 18.01 5.69 13.66
CA ASP A 103 19.35 5.16 13.44
C ASP A 103 19.28 3.69 12.98
N TRP A 104 19.46 3.49 11.68
CA TRP A 104 19.40 2.17 11.06
C TRP A 104 20.68 1.33 11.22
N SER A 105 21.73 1.84 11.87
CA SER A 105 23.07 1.23 11.85
C SER A 105 23.11 -0.22 12.36
N VAL A 106 22.35 -0.56 13.40
CA VAL A 106 22.29 -1.93 13.94
C VAL A 106 21.64 -2.90 12.93
N PHE A 107 20.57 -2.44 12.28
CA PHE A 107 19.84 -3.24 11.29
C PHE A 107 20.66 -3.41 10.01
N GLU A 108 21.31 -2.34 9.52
CA GLU A 108 22.20 -2.40 8.35
C GLU A 108 23.34 -3.40 8.53
N LYS A 109 23.95 -3.44 9.74
CA LYS A 109 25.02 -4.41 10.04
C LYS A 109 24.51 -5.84 9.98
N ALA A 110 23.34 -6.12 10.54
CA ALA A 110 22.75 -7.46 10.50
C ALA A 110 22.41 -7.88 9.06
N LEU A 111 21.86 -6.98 8.24
CA LEU A 111 21.59 -7.25 6.82
C LEU A 111 22.88 -7.50 6.03
N ASP A 112 23.92 -6.70 6.25
CA ASP A 112 25.21 -6.87 5.59
C ASP A 112 25.89 -8.18 6.01
N GLU A 113 25.78 -8.56 7.29
CA GLU A 113 26.36 -9.81 7.80
C GLU A 113 25.64 -11.05 7.26
N ALA A 114 24.29 -11.04 7.22
CA ALA A 114 23.54 -12.09 6.55
C ALA A 114 23.95 -12.24 5.07
N ALA A 115 24.14 -11.11 4.38
CA ALA A 115 24.58 -11.10 2.99
C ALA A 115 26.00 -11.65 2.80
N VAL A 116 26.94 -11.46 3.74
CA VAL A 116 28.28 -12.10 3.69
C VAL A 116 28.16 -13.62 3.57
N TRP A 117 27.19 -14.21 4.27
CA TRP A 117 26.92 -15.65 4.27
C TRP A 117 25.96 -16.12 3.18
N SER A 118 25.66 -15.29 2.18
CA SER A 118 24.74 -15.59 1.08
C SER A 118 23.32 -15.91 1.54
N ARG A 119 22.87 -15.23 2.61
CA ARG A 119 21.53 -15.36 3.18
C ARG A 119 20.79 -14.03 3.15
N GLN A 120 19.48 -14.11 3.09
CA GLN A 120 18.57 -13.00 3.37
C GLN A 120 18.07 -13.07 4.81
N THR A 121 17.66 -11.93 5.34
CA THR A 121 17.19 -11.80 6.72
C THR A 121 15.67 -11.87 6.77
N ALA A 122 15.14 -12.82 7.54
CA ALA A 122 13.83 -12.74 8.14
C ALA A 122 13.96 -12.09 9.53
N PHE A 123 13.07 -11.19 9.91
CA PHE A 123 13.23 -10.47 11.18
C PHE A 123 11.91 -9.98 11.79
N ARG A 124 12.00 -9.58 13.06
CA ARG A 124 10.92 -8.92 13.81
C ARG A 124 11.47 -7.75 14.62
N PHE A 125 10.79 -6.60 14.55
CA PHE A 125 10.96 -5.52 15.53
C PHE A 125 9.95 -5.70 16.67
N TYR A 126 10.37 -5.46 17.92
CA TYR A 126 9.53 -5.62 19.09
C TYR A 126 9.62 -4.43 20.06
N LEU A 127 8.59 -4.29 20.91
CA LEU A 127 8.56 -3.36 22.05
C LEU A 127 8.75 -4.06 23.39
N GLU A 128 8.29 -5.30 23.49
CA GLU A 128 8.24 -6.06 24.73
C GLU A 128 8.88 -7.44 24.53
N TYR A 129 9.93 -7.76 25.29
CA TYR A 129 10.56 -9.08 25.25
C TYR A 129 11.08 -9.49 26.64
N PRO A 130 10.71 -10.67 27.16
CA PRO A 130 11.17 -11.11 28.48
C PRO A 130 12.63 -11.51 28.47
N GLY A 131 13.42 -10.93 29.39
CA GLY A 131 14.85 -11.22 29.52
C GLY A 131 15.74 -10.77 28.35
N GLY A 132 15.18 -10.04 27.38
CA GLY A 132 15.86 -9.71 26.11
C GLY A 132 16.00 -10.92 25.17
N SER A 133 16.19 -10.66 23.87
CA SER A 133 16.32 -11.73 22.86
C SER A 133 17.77 -12.20 22.66
N GLY A 134 18.59 -12.15 23.72
CA GLY A 134 20.04 -12.37 23.66
C GLY A 134 20.82 -11.05 23.63
N THR A 135 21.30 -10.64 22.46
CA THR A 135 22.08 -9.40 22.27
C THR A 135 21.24 -8.12 22.28
N HIS A 136 19.91 -8.25 22.32
CA HIS A 136 18.97 -7.13 22.25
C HIS A 136 18.23 -6.94 23.59
N PRO A 137 17.86 -5.69 23.94
CA PRO A 137 17.31 -5.36 25.26
C PRO A 137 15.88 -5.87 25.44
N GLY A 138 15.48 -6.19 26.67
CA GLY A 138 14.10 -6.64 26.96
C GLY A 138 13.02 -5.55 26.84
N ASN A 139 13.36 -4.30 27.19
CA ASN A 139 12.50 -3.15 26.97
C ASN A 139 12.87 -2.50 25.64
N GLY A 140 11.97 -2.56 24.66
CA GLY A 140 12.13 -1.97 23.33
C GLY A 140 11.43 -0.63 23.14
N ILE A 141 10.83 -0.04 24.19
CA ILE A 141 10.08 1.22 24.09
C ILE A 141 11.02 2.38 23.74
N PRO A 142 10.77 3.13 22.64
CA PRO A 142 11.59 4.28 22.25
C PRO A 142 11.66 5.38 23.31
N PRO A 143 12.84 5.98 23.56
CA PRO A 143 13.00 7.07 24.53
C PRO A 143 12.16 8.31 24.22
N CYS A 144 11.80 8.53 22.95
CA CYS A 144 10.94 9.64 22.53
C CYS A 144 9.51 9.59 23.09
N LEU A 145 9.10 8.43 23.63
CA LEU A 145 7.81 8.24 24.29
C LEU A 145 7.89 8.44 25.81
N ASN A 146 9.08 8.53 26.40
CA ASN A 146 9.23 8.62 27.85
C ASN A 146 8.39 9.77 28.45
N GLY A 147 7.49 9.42 29.37
CA GLY A 147 6.62 10.35 30.07
C GLY A 147 5.40 10.84 29.28
N LYS A 148 5.12 10.28 28.09
CA LYS A 148 3.97 10.66 27.25
C LYS A 148 2.78 9.72 27.35
N MET A 149 3.04 8.44 27.63
CA MET A 149 2.04 7.37 27.70
C MET A 149 2.09 6.64 29.04
N ALA A 150 1.00 5.94 29.36
CA ALA A 150 1.01 4.99 30.47
C ALA A 150 1.86 3.76 30.13
N LEU A 151 2.64 3.29 31.11
CA LEU A 151 3.33 2.00 31.05
C LEU A 151 2.51 0.96 31.80
N ARG A 152 2.36 -0.21 31.20
CA ARG A 152 1.65 -1.35 31.76
C ARG A 152 2.65 -2.46 32.05
N THR A 153 2.50 -3.13 33.20
CA THR A 153 3.43 -4.18 33.62
C THR A 153 2.76 -5.54 33.49
N ASN A 154 3.40 -6.45 32.75
CA ASN A 154 3.06 -7.86 32.76
C ASN A 154 3.86 -8.51 33.91
N GLY A 155 3.21 -8.65 35.07
CA GLY A 155 3.85 -9.15 36.28
C GLY A 155 4.27 -10.62 36.21
N PHE A 156 3.68 -11.40 35.29
CA PHE A 156 4.00 -12.81 35.09
C PHE A 156 5.37 -12.97 34.43
N TRP A 157 5.62 -12.19 33.37
CA TRP A 157 6.87 -12.26 32.59
C TRP A 157 7.91 -11.23 33.02
N GLY A 158 7.54 -10.30 33.91
CA GLY A 158 8.42 -9.21 34.34
C GLY A 158 8.71 -8.21 33.21
N THR A 159 7.78 -8.03 32.29
CA THR A 159 7.91 -7.16 31.13
C THR A 159 7.05 -5.91 31.26
N VAL A 160 7.41 -4.88 30.49
CA VAL A 160 6.72 -3.60 30.44
C VAL A 160 6.34 -3.30 29.01
N SER A 161 5.07 -2.95 28.78
CA SER A 161 4.55 -2.49 27.49
C SER A 161 3.96 -1.10 27.61
N PRO A 162 3.93 -0.32 26.52
CA PRO A 162 3.18 0.91 26.50
C PRO A 162 1.68 0.61 26.45
N ASP A 163 0.88 1.61 26.79
CA ASP A 163 -0.50 1.64 26.35
C ASP A 163 -0.56 1.72 24.82
N TYR A 164 -0.88 0.60 24.16
CA TYR A 164 -0.93 0.53 22.70
C TYR A 164 -2.02 1.42 22.08
N ASP A 165 -3.07 1.78 22.84
CA ASP A 165 -4.16 2.64 22.38
C ASP A 165 -3.85 4.14 22.57
N ASP A 166 -2.70 4.46 23.18
CA ASP A 166 -2.24 5.83 23.35
C ASP A 166 -1.90 6.46 21.98
N PRO A 167 -2.43 7.67 21.66
CA PRO A 167 -2.18 8.32 20.36
C PRO A 167 -0.71 8.57 20.04
N ASP A 168 0.13 8.86 21.05
CA ASP A 168 1.56 9.08 20.83
C ASP A 168 2.28 7.77 20.49
N VAL A 169 1.86 6.67 21.10
CA VAL A 169 2.37 5.32 20.78
C VAL A 169 1.97 4.95 19.35
N ILE A 170 0.68 5.05 19.00
CA ILE A 170 0.20 4.76 17.64
C ILE A 170 0.95 5.59 16.60
N SER A 171 1.13 6.90 16.85
CA SER A 171 1.86 7.82 15.98
C SER A 171 3.33 7.39 15.80
N ALA A 172 4.02 7.00 16.88
CA ALA A 172 5.39 6.52 16.81
C ALA A 172 5.52 5.21 16.02
N LEU A 173 4.60 4.26 16.20
CA LEU A 173 4.60 3.00 15.45
C LEU A 173 4.35 3.24 13.95
N VAL A 174 3.34 4.04 13.60
CA VAL A 174 3.05 4.40 12.20
C VAL A 174 4.22 5.17 11.56
N THR A 175 4.89 6.04 12.32
CA THR A 175 6.11 6.74 11.87
C THR A 175 7.21 5.75 11.52
N PHE A 176 7.47 4.78 12.39
CA PHE A 176 8.47 3.74 12.12
C PHE A 176 8.10 2.88 10.91
N ILE A 177 6.86 2.42 10.81
CA ILE A 177 6.36 1.60 9.69
C ILE A 177 6.60 2.31 8.35
N ASN A 178 6.19 3.57 8.25
CA ASN A 178 6.35 4.36 7.03
C ASN A 178 7.82 4.63 6.71
N ALA A 179 8.64 4.96 7.71
CA ALA A 179 10.07 5.22 7.50
C ALA A 179 10.81 3.94 7.08
N PHE A 180 10.47 2.79 7.67
CA PHE A 180 11.02 1.49 7.27
C PHE A 180 10.65 1.17 5.82
N ALA A 181 9.37 1.25 5.46
CA ALA A 181 8.92 0.95 4.11
C ALA A 181 9.57 1.87 3.08
N ALA A 182 9.61 3.18 3.35
CA ALA A 182 10.28 4.15 2.50
C ALA A 182 11.76 3.80 2.29
N ARG A 183 12.43 3.28 3.32
CA ARG A 183 13.87 2.96 3.28
C ARG A 183 14.20 1.57 2.72
N TYR A 184 13.37 0.57 2.92
CA TYR A 184 13.73 -0.82 2.63
C TYR A 184 12.77 -1.53 1.70
N ASP A 185 11.51 -1.11 1.64
CA ASP A 185 10.52 -1.69 0.71
C ASP A 185 10.53 -0.95 -0.63
N LYS A 186 10.79 0.37 -0.61
CA LYS A 186 10.62 1.28 -1.75
C LYS A 186 11.91 1.99 -2.19
N ALA A 187 13.00 1.88 -1.43
CA ALA A 187 14.23 2.63 -1.72
C ALA A 187 15.07 2.02 -2.84
N GLY A 188 14.83 0.76 -3.18
CA GLY A 188 15.57 0.08 -4.23
C GLY A 188 15.21 0.61 -5.63
N PRO A 189 15.97 0.19 -6.63
CA PRO A 189 15.92 0.74 -7.99
C PRO A 189 14.58 0.45 -8.66
N GLY A 190 13.88 1.49 -9.11
CA GLY A 190 12.53 1.32 -9.66
C GLY A 190 11.46 1.02 -8.59
N GLY A 191 11.75 1.30 -7.32
CA GLY A 191 10.83 1.09 -6.20
C GLY A 191 10.80 -0.35 -5.69
N THR A 192 11.92 -1.09 -5.80
CA THR A 192 12.02 -2.48 -5.32
C THR A 192 12.47 -2.57 -3.86
N ALA A 193 12.16 -3.69 -3.21
CA ALA A 193 12.67 -4.00 -1.88
C ALA A 193 14.20 -4.18 -1.85
N ASP A 194 14.78 -3.98 -0.66
CA ASP A 194 16.18 -4.28 -0.38
C ASP A 194 16.45 -5.78 -0.57
N PRO A 195 17.44 -6.15 -1.40
CA PRO A 195 17.70 -7.55 -1.75
C PRO A 195 18.18 -8.41 -0.58
N ARG A 196 18.58 -7.80 0.55
CA ARG A 196 19.04 -8.49 1.76
C ARG A 196 17.88 -8.94 2.65
N ILE A 197 16.67 -8.42 2.45
CA ILE A 197 15.49 -8.77 3.23
C ILE A 197 14.73 -9.92 2.57
N GLY A 198 14.39 -10.92 3.38
CA GLY A 198 13.59 -12.07 2.96
C GLY A 198 12.14 -11.99 3.42
N PHE A 199 11.89 -11.69 4.70
CA PHE A 199 10.56 -11.64 5.29
C PHE A 199 10.55 -10.66 6.48
N MET A 200 9.42 -10.01 6.74
CA MET A 200 9.23 -9.20 7.94
C MET A 200 8.04 -9.73 8.75
N SER A 201 8.31 -10.24 9.94
CA SER A 201 7.25 -10.55 10.89
C SER A 201 6.87 -9.30 11.68
N LEU A 202 5.58 -9.02 11.74
CA LEU A 202 5.05 -7.84 12.40
C LEU A 202 5.06 -8.07 13.91
N GLY A 203 5.83 -7.29 14.67
CA GLY A 203 5.98 -7.49 16.12
C GLY A 203 5.92 -6.25 16.99
N LEU A 204 5.40 -5.14 16.48
CA LEU A 204 5.26 -3.91 17.26
C LEU A 204 4.15 -3.97 18.32
N VAL A 205 3.52 -5.12 18.52
CA VAL A 205 2.45 -5.34 19.50
C VAL A 205 2.65 -6.68 20.19
N GLY A 206 2.50 -6.67 21.50
CA GLY A 206 2.47 -7.87 22.34
C GLY A 206 3.84 -8.36 22.81
N LEU A 207 3.78 -9.32 23.72
CA LEU A 207 4.91 -10.03 24.30
C LEU A 207 5.65 -10.80 23.18
N TRP A 208 6.98 -10.72 23.16
CA TRP A 208 7.85 -11.19 22.05
C TRP A 208 7.56 -10.55 20.68
N GLY A 209 6.69 -9.53 20.64
CA GLY A 209 6.13 -9.00 19.40
C GLY A 209 5.20 -10.00 18.69
N GLU A 210 4.40 -10.74 19.45
CA GLU A 210 3.59 -11.85 18.93
C GLU A 210 2.09 -11.60 18.96
N TRP A 211 1.66 -10.36 19.18
CA TRP A 211 0.24 -9.99 19.18
C TRP A 211 -0.60 -10.74 20.22
N HIS A 212 0.01 -11.08 21.35
CA HIS A 212 -0.65 -11.49 22.60
C HIS A 212 0.14 -10.94 23.79
N THR A 213 -0.49 -10.85 24.96
CA THR A 213 0.12 -10.36 26.20
C THR A 213 -0.13 -11.33 27.35
N TRP A 214 -0.24 -12.62 27.05
CA TRP A 214 -0.67 -13.64 28.00
C TRP A 214 0.06 -13.56 29.37
N PRO A 215 -0.66 -13.73 30.50
CA PRO A 215 -2.11 -13.99 30.63
C PRO A 215 -2.98 -12.73 30.55
N TYR A 216 -2.38 -11.56 30.32
CA TYR A 216 -3.07 -10.29 30.34
C TYR A 216 -3.66 -9.94 28.98
N ASP A 217 -4.39 -10.87 28.37
CA ASP A 217 -4.89 -10.74 27.02
C ASP A 217 -6.40 -10.44 27.00
N ARG A 218 -7.10 -10.78 25.92
CA ARG A 218 -8.53 -10.48 25.77
C ARG A 218 -9.43 -11.44 26.55
N ASP A 219 -8.88 -12.54 27.06
CA ASP A 219 -9.60 -13.41 27.98
C ASP A 219 -9.71 -12.73 29.34
N LEU A 220 -10.92 -12.35 29.73
CA LEU A 220 -11.21 -11.78 31.04
C LEU A 220 -11.74 -12.83 32.03
N ALA A 221 -11.94 -14.08 31.58
CA ALA A 221 -12.48 -15.15 32.40
C ALA A 221 -11.47 -15.67 33.44
N ASP A 222 -10.18 -15.45 33.21
CA ASP A 222 -9.08 -15.85 34.08
C ASP A 222 -8.75 -14.81 35.18
N GLY A 223 -9.38 -13.64 35.12
CA GLY A 223 -9.26 -12.56 36.11
C GLY A 223 -8.05 -11.63 35.90
N TYR A 224 -7.28 -11.79 34.83
CA TYR A 224 -6.22 -10.84 34.48
C TYR A 224 -6.77 -9.64 33.67
N PRO A 225 -6.21 -8.43 33.84
CA PRO A 225 -6.61 -7.27 33.02
C PRO A 225 -6.08 -7.40 31.58
N ASN A 226 -6.86 -6.92 30.61
CA ASN A 226 -6.47 -6.91 29.21
C ASN A 226 -5.42 -5.81 28.91
N LEU A 227 -4.27 -6.22 28.37
CA LEU A 227 -3.19 -5.34 27.94
C LEU A 227 -3.04 -5.27 26.41
N MET A 228 -3.87 -5.97 25.65
CA MET A 228 -3.90 -5.87 24.19
C MET A 228 -4.60 -4.59 23.72
N PRO A 229 -4.18 -4.00 22.58
CA PRO A 229 -4.89 -2.89 21.96
C PRO A 229 -6.32 -3.25 21.55
N THR A 230 -7.15 -2.21 21.41
CA THR A 230 -8.48 -2.31 20.80
C THR A 230 -8.41 -2.72 19.32
N ASP A 231 -9.50 -3.26 18.78
CA ASP A 231 -9.58 -3.59 17.34
C ASP A 231 -9.40 -2.38 16.43
N ALA A 232 -9.78 -1.18 16.87
CA ALA A 232 -9.57 0.05 16.12
C ALA A 232 -8.07 0.36 15.96
N THR A 233 -7.31 0.20 17.04
CA THR A 233 -5.85 0.36 17.05
C THR A 233 -5.17 -0.72 16.22
N ILE A 234 -5.58 -2.00 16.35
CA ILE A 234 -5.05 -3.09 15.51
C ILE A 234 -5.30 -2.77 14.03
N ARG A 235 -6.52 -2.38 13.63
CA ARG A 235 -6.83 -1.99 12.24
C ARG A 235 -5.98 -0.82 11.75
N THR A 236 -5.67 0.14 12.62
CA THR A 236 -4.80 1.27 12.29
C THR A 236 -3.38 0.81 11.99
N ILE A 237 -2.79 -0.03 12.85
CA ILE A 237 -1.42 -0.53 12.69
C ILE A 237 -1.33 -1.47 11.47
N ILE A 238 -2.26 -2.40 11.33
CA ILE A 238 -2.32 -3.31 10.17
C ILE A 238 -2.53 -2.53 8.88
N GLY A 239 -3.44 -1.54 8.87
CA GLY A 239 -3.67 -0.67 7.72
C GLY A 239 -2.44 0.16 7.34
N ALA A 240 -1.62 0.58 8.33
CA ALA A 240 -0.37 1.28 8.07
C ALA A 240 0.65 0.36 7.36
N TYR A 241 0.79 -0.89 7.80
CA TYR A 241 1.62 -1.89 7.11
C TYR A 241 1.13 -2.16 5.68
N ASP A 242 -0.17 -2.45 5.51
CA ASP A 242 -0.78 -2.75 4.21
C ASP A 242 -0.66 -1.59 3.22
N THR A 243 -0.73 -0.35 3.71
CA THR A 243 -0.57 0.86 2.88
C THR A 243 0.90 1.14 2.54
N ALA A 244 1.81 0.89 3.49
CA ALA A 244 3.19 1.32 3.37
C ALA A 244 4.04 0.36 2.52
N PHE A 245 3.74 -0.94 2.50
CA PHE A 245 4.57 -1.98 1.86
C PHE A 245 3.93 -2.55 0.58
N ASP A 246 4.75 -2.72 -0.45
CA ASP A 246 4.34 -3.27 -1.74
C ASP A 246 5.21 -4.48 -2.18
N ASN A 247 6.42 -4.65 -1.63
CA ASN A 247 7.44 -5.56 -2.18
C ASN A 247 7.96 -6.62 -1.20
N ILE A 248 8.10 -6.30 0.09
CA ILE A 248 8.53 -7.22 1.15
C ILE A 248 7.34 -8.07 1.59
N GLN A 249 7.56 -9.37 1.77
CA GLN A 249 6.55 -10.26 2.35
C GLN A 249 6.41 -9.99 3.86
N LEU A 250 5.22 -9.54 4.25
CA LEU A 250 4.84 -9.27 5.63
C LEU A 250 4.11 -10.46 6.25
N GLU A 251 4.37 -10.75 7.53
CA GLU A 251 3.73 -11.87 8.23
C GLU A 251 3.30 -11.48 9.64
N VAL A 252 2.02 -11.67 9.97
CA VAL A 252 1.49 -11.49 11.33
C VAL A 252 1.14 -12.84 11.96
N ARG A 253 1.16 -12.98 13.29
CA ARG A 253 1.09 -14.31 13.91
C ARG A 253 -0.15 -15.12 13.50
N TYR A 254 -1.33 -14.51 13.50
CA TYR A 254 -2.57 -15.16 13.09
C TYR A 254 -3.58 -14.09 12.63
N PRO A 255 -4.73 -14.48 12.07
CA PRO A 255 -5.77 -13.52 11.69
C PRO A 255 -6.19 -12.63 12.87
N LEU A 256 -6.23 -11.32 12.63
CA LEU A 256 -6.54 -10.27 13.59
C LEU A 256 -7.44 -9.22 12.92
N ALA A 257 -7.98 -8.27 13.69
CA ALA A 257 -8.75 -7.16 13.13
C ALA A 257 -7.95 -6.38 12.08
N GLY A 258 -8.43 -6.32 10.84
CA GLY A 258 -7.77 -5.64 9.72
C GLY A 258 -7.03 -6.57 8.76
N THR A 259 -6.71 -7.81 9.18
CA THR A 259 -6.00 -8.76 8.31
C THR A 259 -6.92 -9.46 7.31
N GLU A 260 -8.24 -9.24 7.40
CA GLU A 260 -9.23 -9.94 6.58
C GLU A 260 -9.00 -9.65 5.07
N THR A 261 -8.55 -8.43 4.74
CA THR A 261 -8.31 -7.97 3.36
C THR A 261 -6.88 -7.52 3.08
N ALA A 262 -6.04 -7.37 4.11
CA ALA A 262 -4.66 -6.90 3.96
C ALA A 262 -3.77 -7.86 3.16
N ASN A 263 -2.80 -7.30 2.44
CA ASN A 263 -1.75 -7.99 1.71
C ASN A 263 -0.63 -8.46 2.67
N ILE A 264 -1.01 -9.24 3.69
CA ILE A 264 -0.16 -9.71 4.77
C ILE A 264 -0.39 -11.21 4.96
N GLY A 265 0.72 -11.96 5.04
CA GLY A 265 0.75 -13.39 5.33
C GLY A 265 0.70 -13.68 6.82
N PHE A 266 0.96 -14.93 7.19
CA PHE A 266 0.90 -15.36 8.58
C PHE A 266 2.18 -16.02 9.06
N HIS A 267 2.38 -16.13 10.37
CA HIS A 267 3.48 -16.94 10.91
C HIS A 267 3.06 -17.78 12.11
N ASP A 268 3.33 -19.08 12.07
CA ASP A 268 3.00 -20.00 13.17
C ASP A 268 4.18 -20.12 14.13
N ASP A 269 4.02 -19.59 15.34
CA ASP A 269 5.06 -19.57 16.37
C ASP A 269 5.19 -20.89 17.16
N SER A 270 4.26 -21.83 16.93
CA SER A 270 4.21 -23.12 17.61
C SER A 270 4.26 -24.28 16.62
N TRP A 271 4.83 -24.09 15.44
CA TRP A 271 4.81 -25.11 14.41
C TRP A 271 5.74 -26.31 14.75
N PRO A 272 5.40 -27.57 14.43
CA PRO A 272 4.08 -28.20 14.45
C PRO A 272 3.93 -28.92 15.81
N TYR A 273 3.82 -28.13 16.87
CA TYR A 273 3.90 -28.58 18.26
C TYR A 273 2.52 -28.93 18.81
N LYS A 274 2.49 -29.92 19.70
CA LYS A 274 1.36 -30.23 20.54
C LYS A 274 1.65 -29.92 21.99
N GLU A 275 0.63 -29.39 22.67
CA GLU A 275 0.68 -29.09 24.10
C GLU A 275 -0.43 -29.76 24.89
N PHE A 276 -0.19 -29.91 26.19
CA PHE A 276 -1.19 -30.45 27.10
C PHE A 276 -2.23 -29.38 27.40
N ARG A 277 -3.49 -29.66 27.05
CA ARG A 277 -4.65 -28.81 27.36
C ARG A 277 -5.44 -29.39 28.53
N ASN A 278 -6.52 -28.69 28.92
CA ASN A 278 -7.39 -29.07 30.02
C ASN A 278 -7.79 -30.55 29.95
N GLY A 279 -7.59 -31.28 31.06
CA GLY A 279 -7.80 -32.73 31.12
C GLY A 279 -6.62 -33.61 30.69
N GLY A 280 -5.43 -33.01 30.48
CA GLY A 280 -4.19 -33.75 30.18
C GLY A 280 -4.11 -34.30 28.76
N GLN A 281 -4.97 -33.80 27.86
CA GLN A 281 -4.97 -34.20 26.46
C GLN A 281 -3.92 -33.43 25.67
N LEU A 282 -3.17 -34.14 24.82
CA LEU A 282 -2.19 -33.54 23.94
C LEU A 282 -2.87 -33.06 22.65
N LYS A 283 -2.85 -31.75 22.40
CA LYS A 283 -3.58 -31.06 21.32
C LYS A 283 -2.64 -30.25 20.46
N SER A 284 -2.90 -30.22 19.15
CA SER A 284 -2.10 -29.46 18.20
C SER A 284 -2.33 -27.96 18.35
N MET A 285 -1.23 -27.21 18.26
CA MET A 285 -1.22 -25.75 18.16
C MET A 285 -1.18 -25.25 16.71
N THR A 286 -1.02 -26.16 15.75
CA THR A 286 -0.93 -25.86 14.33
C THR A 286 -2.15 -26.36 13.57
N LEU A 287 -2.44 -27.65 13.68
CA LEU A 287 -3.49 -28.35 12.93
C LEU A 287 -4.89 -27.93 13.43
N PRO A 288 -5.93 -28.01 12.57
CA PRO A 288 -7.29 -27.65 12.95
C PRO A 288 -7.90 -28.66 13.95
N MET A 289 -9.01 -28.30 14.61
CA MET A 289 -9.72 -29.16 15.57
C MET A 289 -10.16 -30.49 14.95
N SER A 290 -10.52 -30.48 13.67
CA SER A 290 -10.83 -31.67 12.86
C SER A 290 -9.67 -32.67 12.77
N MET A 291 -8.45 -32.22 13.08
CA MET A 291 -7.21 -32.99 13.09
C MET A 291 -6.51 -32.96 14.45
N ASN A 292 -7.30 -32.95 15.54
CA ASN A 292 -6.81 -32.91 16.94
C ASN A 292 -6.12 -31.60 17.36
N GLY A 293 -6.41 -30.49 16.67
CA GLY A 293 -6.11 -29.13 17.12
C GLY A 293 -6.93 -28.67 18.32
N TRP A 294 -6.46 -27.60 18.95
CA TRP A 294 -7.25 -26.80 19.89
C TRP A 294 -8.00 -25.67 19.18
N GLU A 295 -8.88 -24.97 19.90
CA GLU A 295 -9.73 -23.90 19.33
C GLU A 295 -8.94 -22.65 18.91
N ASP A 296 -7.75 -22.46 19.49
CA ASP A 296 -6.80 -21.38 19.19
C ASP A 296 -5.61 -21.84 18.32
N ALA A 297 -5.67 -23.06 17.77
CA ALA A 297 -4.63 -23.55 16.89
C ALA A 297 -4.54 -22.68 15.62
N PHE A 298 -3.33 -22.51 15.09
CA PHE A 298 -3.04 -21.60 13.99
C PHE A 298 -3.97 -21.77 12.77
N LEU A 299 -4.15 -23.01 12.30
CA LEU A 299 -5.04 -23.28 11.17
C LEU A 299 -6.52 -23.21 11.56
N GLN A 300 -6.87 -23.48 12.82
CA GLN A 300 -8.25 -23.31 13.29
C GLN A 300 -8.67 -21.84 13.25
N LEU A 301 -7.79 -20.92 13.67
CA LEU A 301 -8.04 -19.47 13.60
C LEU A 301 -8.22 -18.99 12.16
N GLN A 302 -7.49 -19.55 11.20
CA GLN A 302 -7.66 -19.25 9.79
C GLN A 302 -8.99 -19.78 9.22
N LEU A 303 -9.39 -21.00 9.57
CA LEU A 303 -10.69 -21.56 9.18
C LEU A 303 -11.86 -20.73 9.75
N ASN A 304 -11.75 -20.28 11.00
CA ASN A 304 -12.76 -19.44 11.66
C ASN A 304 -12.91 -18.05 11.03
N THR A 305 -11.94 -17.63 10.20
CA THR A 305 -11.92 -16.31 9.55
C THR A 305 -11.96 -16.39 8.02
N GLY A 306 -11.97 -17.60 7.45
CA GLY A 306 -11.94 -17.82 6.00
C GLY A 306 -10.64 -17.34 5.33
N THR A 307 -9.52 -17.34 6.06
CA THR A 307 -8.22 -16.86 5.56
C THR A 307 -7.22 -17.97 5.25
N GLU A 308 -7.62 -19.24 5.32
CA GLU A 308 -6.74 -20.40 5.16
C GLU A 308 -6.06 -20.51 3.78
N ASN A 309 -6.50 -19.71 2.80
CA ASN A 309 -5.94 -19.65 1.45
C ASN A 309 -4.98 -18.45 1.22
N ARG A 310 -4.62 -17.71 2.28
CA ARG A 310 -3.73 -16.53 2.17
C ARG A 310 -2.37 -16.86 1.53
N TRP A 311 -1.89 -18.09 1.77
CA TRP A 311 -0.65 -18.65 1.23
C TRP A 311 -0.53 -18.59 -0.30
N VAL A 312 -1.64 -18.48 -1.03
CA VAL A 312 -1.60 -18.41 -2.50
C VAL A 312 -0.85 -17.16 -2.99
N THR A 313 -0.84 -16.10 -2.18
CA THR A 313 -0.22 -14.81 -2.54
C THR A 313 0.72 -14.25 -1.49
N GLN A 314 0.56 -14.62 -0.22
CA GLN A 314 1.43 -14.18 0.88
C GLN A 314 2.16 -15.35 1.52
N SER A 315 3.36 -15.14 2.02
CA SER A 315 4.10 -16.21 2.70
C SER A 315 3.47 -16.63 4.01
N ILE A 316 3.79 -17.87 4.39
CA ILE A 316 3.61 -18.35 5.76
C ILE A 316 4.98 -18.74 6.29
N GLY A 317 5.39 -18.11 7.40
CA GLY A 317 6.63 -18.35 8.13
C GLY A 317 6.37 -18.83 9.55
N GLY A 318 7.34 -18.69 10.45
CA GLY A 318 7.12 -18.96 11.88
C GLY A 318 8.31 -19.59 12.59
N GLU A 319 8.04 -20.23 13.72
CA GLU A 319 9.03 -20.92 14.54
C GLU A 319 8.67 -22.38 14.72
N ALA A 320 9.67 -23.25 14.55
CA ALA A 320 9.60 -24.57 15.15
C ALA A 320 9.79 -24.43 16.66
N ARG A 321 8.79 -24.75 17.49
CA ARG A 321 8.86 -24.49 18.94
C ARG A 321 10.18 -25.05 19.54
N PRO A 322 10.90 -24.30 20.40
CA PRO A 322 12.26 -24.65 20.81
C PRO A 322 12.46 -26.09 21.31
N GLU A 323 11.49 -26.67 22.03
CA GLU A 323 11.60 -28.00 22.61
C GLU A 323 11.67 -29.14 21.58
N ILE A 324 11.17 -28.89 20.36
CA ILE A 324 11.09 -29.91 19.31
C ILE A 324 12.06 -29.67 18.15
N GLN A 325 12.73 -28.52 18.10
CA GLN A 325 13.62 -28.13 17.00
C GLN A 325 14.66 -29.19 16.61
N GLY A 326 15.24 -29.89 17.60
CA GLY A 326 16.26 -30.93 17.37
C GLY A 326 15.70 -32.29 16.95
N THR A 327 14.42 -32.57 17.19
CA THR A 327 13.80 -33.89 17.00
C THR A 327 12.63 -33.90 16.01
N LEU A 328 12.27 -32.73 15.47
CA LEU A 328 11.19 -32.49 14.51
C LEU A 328 11.04 -33.59 13.45
N TYR A 329 12.15 -33.99 12.79
CA TYR A 329 12.11 -34.97 11.70
C TYR A 329 12.35 -36.43 12.11
N ALA A 330 12.43 -36.75 13.41
CA ALA A 330 12.74 -38.11 13.87
C ALA A 330 11.76 -39.16 13.31
N ASN A 331 10.48 -38.79 13.21
CA ASN A 331 9.39 -39.66 12.76
C ASN A 331 8.76 -39.22 11.43
N TRP A 332 9.47 -38.44 10.61
CA TRP A 332 9.03 -38.04 9.27
C TRP A 332 8.55 -39.25 8.43
N PRO A 333 7.45 -39.14 7.68
CA PRO A 333 6.64 -37.93 7.46
C PRO A 333 5.64 -37.59 8.59
N GLY A 334 5.45 -38.49 9.55
CA GLY A 334 4.50 -38.30 10.66
C GLY A 334 5.07 -37.51 11.84
N GLY A 335 4.53 -37.76 13.02
CA GLY A 335 4.91 -37.13 14.29
C GLY A 335 4.80 -38.08 15.47
N SER A 336 5.27 -37.66 16.62
CA SER A 336 5.23 -38.45 17.86
C SER A 336 5.34 -37.54 19.08
N GLY A 337 4.79 -37.96 20.23
CA GLY A 337 4.85 -37.14 21.44
C GLY A 337 4.29 -35.75 21.15
N GLN A 338 5.06 -34.71 21.45
CA GLN A 338 4.68 -33.30 21.24
C GLN A 338 4.89 -32.79 19.80
N VAL A 339 5.22 -33.65 18.83
CA VAL A 339 5.33 -33.28 17.42
C VAL A 339 4.13 -33.80 16.65
N ASP A 340 3.44 -32.94 15.91
CA ASP A 340 2.36 -33.31 14.98
C ASP A 340 2.86 -34.07 13.76
N ASP A 341 1.93 -34.60 12.95
CA ASP A 341 2.26 -35.09 11.61
C ASP A 341 2.90 -33.96 10.81
N VAL A 342 4.23 -33.98 10.70
CA VAL A 342 5.02 -32.88 10.15
C VAL A 342 4.69 -32.64 8.69
N LEU A 343 4.43 -33.69 7.91
CA LEU A 343 4.02 -33.55 6.52
C LEU A 343 2.64 -32.90 6.40
N ALA A 344 1.66 -33.34 7.20
CA ALA A 344 0.33 -32.73 7.20
C ALA A 344 0.39 -31.26 7.62
N ALA A 345 1.15 -30.95 8.68
CA ALA A 345 1.36 -29.57 9.12
C ALA A 345 2.05 -28.73 8.03
N THR A 346 3.10 -29.25 7.38
CA THR A 346 3.80 -28.56 6.27
C THR A 346 2.84 -28.27 5.11
N GLU A 347 2.01 -29.24 4.72
CA GLU A 347 1.15 -29.14 3.55
C GLU A 347 -0.11 -28.29 3.79
N LEU A 348 -0.69 -28.30 4.99
CA LEU A 348 -1.88 -27.49 5.31
C LEU A 348 -1.52 -26.04 5.63
N THR A 349 -0.37 -25.80 6.26
CA THR A 349 0.10 -24.43 6.54
C THR A 349 0.74 -23.78 5.33
N HIS A 350 1.14 -24.56 4.32
CA HIS A 350 1.93 -24.05 3.20
C HIS A 350 3.20 -23.30 3.65
N ILE A 351 3.79 -23.75 4.77
CA ILE A 351 4.96 -23.13 5.40
C ILE A 351 6.12 -22.99 4.40
N THR A 352 6.67 -21.78 4.34
CA THR A 352 7.72 -21.39 3.41
C THR A 352 9.09 -21.49 4.08
N TRP A 353 9.18 -21.02 5.31
CA TRP A 353 10.40 -20.99 6.10
C TRP A 353 10.05 -21.06 7.59
N MET A 354 11.04 -21.36 8.44
CA MET A 354 10.86 -21.35 9.89
C MET A 354 12.14 -21.12 10.68
N ILE A 355 12.02 -20.48 11.82
CA ILE A 355 13.04 -20.45 12.86
C ILE A 355 13.27 -21.88 13.34
N ASN A 356 14.50 -22.36 13.19
CA ASN A 356 14.90 -23.66 13.72
C ASN A 356 16.40 -23.61 14.06
N GLN A 357 16.72 -23.11 15.24
CA GLN A 357 18.11 -22.92 15.66
C GLN A 357 18.79 -24.25 15.99
N THR A 358 18.18 -25.04 16.86
CA THR A 358 18.80 -26.27 17.38
C THR A 358 18.90 -27.34 16.30
N GLY A 359 17.85 -27.49 15.48
CA GLY A 359 17.87 -28.39 14.33
C GLY A 359 18.87 -27.95 13.27
N ALA A 360 18.95 -26.65 12.94
CA ALA A 360 19.96 -26.17 11.98
C ALA A 360 21.40 -26.38 12.48
N GLY A 361 21.64 -26.41 13.79
CA GLY A 361 22.95 -26.75 14.36
C GLY A 361 23.24 -28.25 14.46
N GLY A 362 22.22 -29.10 14.48
CA GLY A 362 22.34 -30.53 14.81
C GLY A 362 22.04 -31.51 13.67
N TYR A 363 21.30 -31.10 12.62
CA TYR A 363 20.90 -32.01 11.56
C TYR A 363 22.01 -32.30 10.55
N SER A 364 22.09 -33.56 10.13
CA SER A 364 22.94 -33.98 9.02
C SER A 364 22.29 -33.66 7.67
N THR A 365 23.07 -33.11 6.74
CA THR A 365 22.66 -32.90 5.34
C THR A 365 22.46 -34.19 4.57
N SER A 366 22.93 -35.32 5.11
CA SER A 366 22.72 -36.65 4.52
C SER A 366 21.49 -37.37 5.05
N ASP A 367 20.78 -36.82 6.04
CA ASP A 367 19.56 -37.43 6.56
C ASP A 367 18.43 -37.26 5.53
N PRO A 368 17.90 -38.36 4.95
CA PRO A 368 16.86 -38.29 3.93
C PRO A 368 15.53 -37.74 4.48
N LYS A 369 15.26 -37.90 5.78
CA LYS A 369 14.03 -37.39 6.42
C LYS A 369 14.05 -35.87 6.50
N VAL A 370 15.15 -35.32 7.04
CA VAL A 370 15.34 -33.86 7.15
C VAL A 370 15.36 -33.23 5.76
N SER A 371 16.12 -33.84 4.84
CA SER A 371 16.26 -33.35 3.47
C SER A 371 14.93 -33.31 2.72
N ALA A 372 14.10 -34.36 2.86
CA ALA A 372 12.77 -34.39 2.27
C ALA A 372 11.84 -33.33 2.87
N GLY A 373 11.87 -33.16 4.20
CA GLY A 373 11.09 -32.14 4.90
C GLY A 373 11.44 -30.71 4.50
N VAL A 374 12.73 -30.37 4.47
CA VAL A 374 13.20 -29.03 4.09
C VAL A 374 12.89 -28.71 2.62
N ARG A 375 13.07 -29.69 1.72
CA ARG A 375 12.70 -29.49 0.30
C ARG A 375 11.21 -29.25 0.10
N LYS A 376 10.36 -29.86 0.94
CA LYS A 376 8.91 -29.75 0.85
C LYS A 376 8.40 -28.33 1.17
N MET A 377 9.06 -27.58 2.05
CA MET A 377 8.68 -26.21 2.42
C MET A 377 8.74 -25.24 1.22
N GLY A 378 7.80 -24.30 1.15
CA GLY A 378 7.80 -23.27 0.10
C GLY A 378 7.77 -23.86 -1.31
N TYR A 379 8.54 -23.27 -2.22
CA TYR A 379 8.63 -23.69 -3.61
C TYR A 379 9.56 -24.90 -3.83
N ASN A 380 9.24 -25.75 -4.80
CA ASN A 380 10.16 -26.73 -5.38
C ASN A 380 9.95 -26.75 -6.90
N LEU A 381 10.66 -25.85 -7.59
CA LEU A 381 10.43 -25.60 -9.03
C LEU A 381 11.14 -26.65 -9.88
N HIS A 382 10.47 -27.16 -10.91
CA HIS A 382 11.01 -28.12 -11.87
C HIS A 382 10.70 -27.67 -13.30
N ILE A 383 11.68 -27.82 -14.19
CA ILE A 383 11.53 -27.62 -15.63
C ILE A 383 11.42 -29.00 -16.29
N PRO A 384 10.22 -29.50 -16.60
CA PRO A 384 10.07 -30.79 -17.29
C PRO A 384 10.45 -30.70 -18.78
N GLN A 385 10.31 -29.54 -19.41
CA GLN A 385 10.63 -29.37 -20.83
C GLN A 385 10.91 -27.91 -21.24
N ALA A 386 11.59 -27.76 -22.37
CA ALA A 386 11.75 -26.52 -23.12
C ALA A 386 11.47 -26.74 -24.60
N ASN A 387 11.07 -25.67 -25.30
CA ASN A 387 10.67 -25.70 -26.70
C ASN A 387 11.50 -24.66 -27.47
N PHE A 388 12.46 -25.11 -28.28
CA PHE A 388 13.29 -24.26 -29.14
C PHE A 388 13.96 -25.09 -30.24
N ASN A 389 14.22 -24.47 -31.39
CA ASN A 389 14.90 -25.13 -32.50
C ASN A 389 16.42 -25.12 -32.31
N ALA A 390 17.09 -26.19 -32.76
CA ALA A 390 18.54 -26.36 -32.63
C ALA A 390 19.37 -25.39 -33.48
N THR A 391 18.74 -24.60 -34.35
CA THR A 391 19.38 -23.53 -35.12
C THR A 391 18.72 -22.20 -34.78
N ALA A 392 19.54 -21.22 -34.40
CA ALA A 392 19.10 -19.86 -34.10
C ALA A 392 19.73 -18.87 -35.10
N ALA A 393 18.90 -18.04 -35.73
CA ALA A 393 19.32 -17.01 -36.67
C ALA A 393 18.47 -15.76 -36.44
N GLY A 394 19.12 -14.60 -36.27
CA GLY A 394 18.41 -13.36 -35.96
C GLY A 394 17.59 -13.50 -34.68
N ASN A 395 16.26 -13.42 -34.81
CA ASN A 395 15.34 -13.62 -33.70
C ASN A 395 14.83 -15.06 -33.69
N PHE A 396 14.86 -15.72 -32.53
CA PHE A 396 14.31 -17.06 -32.35
C PHE A 396 13.50 -17.16 -31.05
N LYS A 397 12.51 -18.06 -31.06
CA LYS A 397 11.58 -18.26 -29.96
C LYS A 397 12.10 -19.33 -29.01
N VAL A 398 11.95 -19.06 -27.72
CA VAL A 398 12.23 -20.00 -26.63
C VAL A 398 11.00 -20.12 -25.76
N GLY A 399 10.53 -21.35 -25.55
CA GLY A 399 9.52 -21.71 -24.58
C GLY A 399 10.11 -22.56 -23.46
N VAL A 400 9.63 -22.39 -22.23
CA VAL A 400 10.01 -23.21 -21.06
C VAL A 400 8.75 -23.52 -20.26
N THR A 401 8.51 -24.80 -19.99
CA THR A 401 7.46 -25.23 -19.06
C THR A 401 8.06 -25.32 -17.67
N MET A 402 7.41 -24.72 -16.67
CA MET A 402 7.77 -24.82 -15.27
C MET A 402 6.61 -25.36 -14.44
N GLN A 403 6.92 -26.14 -13.40
CA GLN A 403 5.95 -26.63 -12.43
C GLN A 403 6.52 -26.52 -11.00
N ASN A 404 5.65 -26.62 -10.00
CA ASN A 404 6.02 -26.52 -8.58
C ASN A 404 5.49 -27.73 -7.80
N ASP A 405 6.41 -28.52 -7.25
CA ASP A 405 6.13 -29.71 -6.43
C ASP A 405 6.23 -29.42 -4.91
N GLY A 406 6.49 -28.16 -4.54
CA GLY A 406 6.53 -27.68 -3.16
C GLY A 406 5.13 -27.44 -2.59
N VAL A 407 5.05 -26.91 -1.37
CA VAL A 407 3.77 -26.56 -0.72
C VAL A 407 3.34 -25.12 -0.99
N ALA A 408 4.24 -24.20 -1.34
CA ALA A 408 3.90 -22.79 -1.55
C ALA A 408 4.50 -22.24 -2.86
N PRO A 409 3.94 -21.16 -3.44
CA PRO A 409 4.55 -20.51 -4.59
C PRO A 409 5.88 -19.81 -4.22
N PHE A 410 6.61 -19.38 -5.24
CA PHE A 410 7.66 -18.39 -5.05
C PHE A 410 7.00 -17.01 -4.95
N TYR A 411 7.26 -16.21 -3.90
CA TYR A 411 6.50 -14.97 -3.64
C TYR A 411 7.08 -13.71 -4.30
N TYR A 412 8.31 -13.77 -4.79
CA TYR A 412 9.02 -12.60 -5.29
C TYR A 412 9.04 -12.53 -6.82
N PRO A 413 8.96 -11.34 -7.43
CA PRO A 413 9.01 -11.16 -8.88
C PRO A 413 10.45 -11.18 -9.42
N TRP A 414 11.23 -12.20 -9.06
CA TRP A 414 12.63 -12.29 -9.51
C TRP A 414 12.71 -12.55 -11.01
N THR A 415 13.67 -11.88 -11.64
CA THR A 415 13.87 -11.99 -13.09
C THR A 415 14.39 -13.37 -13.46
N VAL A 416 13.68 -14.06 -14.34
CA VAL A 416 14.20 -15.23 -15.06
C VAL A 416 15.01 -14.74 -16.26
N GLN A 417 16.22 -15.24 -16.41
CA GLN A 417 17.17 -14.88 -17.46
C GLN A 417 17.49 -16.09 -18.33
N LEU A 418 17.51 -15.88 -19.64
CA LEU A 418 18.04 -16.81 -20.64
C LEU A 418 19.47 -16.41 -21.01
N GLY A 419 20.26 -17.35 -21.52
CA GLY A 419 21.59 -17.03 -22.06
C GLY A 419 22.16 -18.08 -23.01
N LEU A 420 23.26 -17.73 -23.67
CA LEU A 420 24.06 -18.65 -24.49
C LEU A 420 25.41 -18.89 -23.83
N ARG A 421 25.73 -20.16 -23.60
CA ARG A 421 27.01 -20.62 -23.09
C ARG A 421 27.85 -21.21 -24.21
N ASN A 422 29.08 -20.74 -24.36
CA ASN A 422 30.02 -21.28 -25.36
C ASN A 422 30.67 -22.59 -24.87
N SER A 423 31.44 -23.24 -25.75
CA SER A 423 32.16 -24.48 -25.43
C SER A 423 33.22 -24.33 -24.33
N ALA A 424 33.71 -23.12 -24.08
CA ALA A 424 34.62 -22.81 -22.96
C ALA A 424 33.88 -22.66 -21.62
N GLY A 425 32.55 -22.80 -21.60
CA GLY A 425 31.72 -22.70 -20.39
C GLY A 425 31.29 -21.27 -20.02
N ALA A 426 31.71 -20.25 -20.79
CA ALA A 426 31.35 -18.86 -20.54
C ALA A 426 29.96 -18.52 -21.10
N VAL A 427 29.12 -17.84 -20.32
CA VAL A 427 27.87 -17.26 -20.80
C VAL A 427 28.19 -15.96 -21.55
N VAL A 428 28.03 -15.97 -22.87
CA VAL A 428 28.46 -14.88 -23.77
C VAL A 428 27.34 -13.92 -24.16
N LYS A 429 26.09 -14.29 -23.90
CA LYS A 429 24.89 -13.47 -24.16
C LYS A 429 23.82 -13.82 -23.16
N THR A 430 23.06 -12.83 -22.70
CA THR A 430 21.91 -13.03 -21.83
C THR A 430 20.72 -12.17 -22.23
N TRP A 431 19.52 -12.60 -21.84
CA TRP A 431 18.26 -11.88 -22.04
C TRP A 431 17.39 -12.02 -20.80
N ASP A 432 16.93 -10.89 -20.27
CA ASP A 432 15.95 -10.88 -19.18
C ASP A 432 14.55 -11.11 -19.75
N THR A 433 13.77 -11.94 -19.06
CA THR A 433 12.40 -12.28 -19.48
C THR A 433 11.38 -11.57 -18.62
N SER A 434 10.15 -11.44 -19.12
CA SER A 434 9.00 -10.97 -18.34
C SER A 434 8.29 -12.09 -17.57
N TRP A 435 8.94 -13.24 -17.40
CA TRP A 435 8.32 -14.43 -16.81
C TRP A 435 8.18 -14.26 -15.31
N ASP A 436 6.98 -14.52 -14.79
CA ASP A 436 6.66 -14.32 -13.37
C ASP A 436 6.51 -15.66 -12.65
N LEU A 437 7.50 -16.00 -11.83
CA LEU A 437 7.54 -17.26 -11.06
C LEU A 437 6.41 -17.38 -10.04
N ARG A 438 5.80 -16.26 -9.62
CA ARG A 438 4.65 -16.26 -8.68
C ARG A 438 3.42 -16.95 -9.27
N THR A 439 3.37 -17.09 -10.59
CA THR A 439 2.30 -17.81 -11.29
C THR A 439 2.47 -19.33 -11.27
N VAL A 440 3.65 -19.85 -10.90
CA VAL A 440 3.94 -21.28 -10.83
C VAL A 440 3.49 -21.84 -9.47
N GLN A 441 2.18 -22.04 -9.35
CA GLN A 441 1.52 -22.51 -8.13
C GLN A 441 1.75 -24.02 -7.89
N PRO A 442 1.73 -24.49 -6.62
CA PRO A 442 1.84 -25.91 -6.28
C PRO A 442 0.85 -26.77 -7.08
N LEU A 443 1.31 -27.84 -7.73
CA LEU A 443 0.45 -28.68 -8.59
C LEU A 443 -0.72 -29.31 -7.80
N LYS A 444 -0.48 -29.66 -6.55
CA LYS A 444 -1.46 -30.27 -5.64
C LYS A 444 -1.40 -29.62 -4.28
N ILE A 445 -2.54 -29.58 -3.61
CA ILE A 445 -2.69 -29.12 -2.23
C ILE A 445 -3.37 -30.18 -1.40
N ARG A 446 -3.10 -30.21 -0.09
CA ARG A 446 -3.82 -31.08 0.84
C ARG A 446 -5.18 -30.47 1.13
N ALA A 447 -6.24 -31.28 1.12
CA ALA A 447 -7.56 -30.81 1.50
C ALA A 447 -7.67 -30.67 3.02
N PHE A 448 -8.26 -29.58 3.48
CA PHE A 448 -8.76 -29.51 4.86
C PHE A 448 -9.96 -30.45 4.99
N PRO A 449 -10.04 -31.27 6.06
CA PRO A 449 -11.26 -32.02 6.36
C PRO A 449 -12.50 -31.11 6.44
N ASP A 450 -12.30 -29.88 6.91
CA ASP A 450 -13.32 -28.85 7.13
C ASP A 450 -13.93 -28.27 5.82
N TRP A 451 -13.32 -28.55 4.66
CA TRP A 451 -13.84 -28.11 3.37
C TRP A 451 -15.00 -28.96 2.84
N ASN A 452 -15.31 -30.10 3.47
CA ASN A 452 -16.44 -30.97 3.10
C ASN A 452 -16.49 -31.35 1.60
N VAL A 453 -15.33 -31.58 0.98
CA VAL A 453 -15.17 -31.81 -0.48
C VAL A 453 -15.63 -33.20 -0.97
N GLY A 454 -16.54 -33.87 -0.26
CA GLY A 454 -17.09 -35.18 -0.62
C GLY A 454 -16.26 -36.36 -0.09
N ALA A 455 -16.14 -37.45 -0.86
CA ALA A 455 -15.41 -38.66 -0.48
C ALA A 455 -13.88 -38.42 -0.40
N ASP A 456 -13.47 -37.70 0.64
CA ASP A 456 -12.15 -37.43 1.21
C ASP A 456 -10.93 -37.60 0.28
N PRO A 457 -10.77 -36.77 -0.77
CA PRO A 457 -9.50 -36.68 -1.45
C PRO A 457 -8.49 -36.00 -0.51
N LYS A 458 -7.55 -36.78 0.06
CA LYS A 458 -6.39 -36.26 0.82
C LYS A 458 -5.65 -35.14 0.08
N TYR A 459 -5.67 -35.15 -1.26
CA TYR A 459 -5.09 -34.12 -2.11
C TYR A 459 -6.04 -33.66 -3.22
N LEU A 460 -6.04 -32.37 -3.51
CA LEU A 460 -6.73 -31.75 -4.63
C LEU A 460 -5.71 -31.25 -5.68
N ASP A 461 -6.07 -31.35 -6.95
CA ASP A 461 -5.34 -30.66 -8.02
C ASP A 461 -5.55 -29.14 -7.90
N PHE A 462 -4.46 -28.37 -7.92
CA PHE A 462 -4.50 -26.92 -7.81
C PHE A 462 -3.72 -26.27 -8.95
N GLY A 463 -2.40 -26.20 -8.86
CA GLY A 463 -1.56 -25.64 -9.91
C GLY A 463 -1.67 -26.36 -11.25
N ARG A 464 -1.00 -25.78 -12.24
CA ARG A 464 -0.79 -26.34 -13.58
C ARG A 464 0.65 -26.05 -13.98
N PRO A 465 1.28 -26.90 -14.81
CA PRO A 465 2.50 -26.51 -15.48
C PRO A 465 2.26 -25.21 -16.27
N VAL A 466 3.15 -24.24 -16.09
CA VAL A 466 3.08 -22.92 -16.72
C VAL A 466 4.06 -22.88 -17.89
N ASN A 467 3.56 -22.57 -19.08
CA ASN A 467 4.39 -22.41 -20.27
C ASN A 467 4.73 -20.93 -20.44
N PHE A 468 6.00 -20.61 -20.22
CA PHE A 468 6.53 -19.32 -20.55
C PHE A 468 7.11 -19.33 -21.96
N SER A 469 7.03 -18.20 -22.67
CA SER A 469 7.74 -18.04 -23.93
C SER A 469 8.22 -16.61 -24.14
N THR A 470 9.27 -16.45 -24.92
CA THR A 470 9.79 -15.16 -25.37
C THR A 470 10.52 -15.31 -26.70
N THR A 471 10.75 -14.20 -27.40
CA THR A 471 11.62 -14.14 -28.57
C THR A 471 12.91 -13.43 -28.18
N VAL A 472 14.05 -14.05 -28.46
CA VAL A 472 15.39 -13.50 -28.17
C VAL A 472 16.19 -13.36 -29.45
N SER A 473 17.21 -12.49 -29.44
CA SER A 473 18.00 -12.15 -30.63
C SER A 473 19.45 -12.60 -30.49
N THR A 474 19.96 -13.34 -31.49
CA THR A 474 21.38 -13.73 -31.62
C THR A 474 22.26 -12.62 -32.21
N ALA A 475 21.79 -11.38 -32.28
CA ALA A 475 22.61 -10.26 -32.72
C ALA A 475 23.88 -10.13 -31.86
N GLY A 476 25.03 -10.04 -32.53
CA GLY A 476 26.35 -10.00 -31.90
C GLY A 476 26.87 -11.34 -31.37
N VAL A 477 26.24 -12.46 -31.72
CA VAL A 477 26.72 -13.80 -31.35
C VAL A 477 27.40 -14.44 -32.56
N PRO A 478 28.71 -14.74 -32.50
CA PRO A 478 29.42 -15.40 -33.60
C PRO A 478 28.76 -16.73 -33.97
N ALA A 479 28.83 -17.11 -35.26
CA ALA A 479 28.44 -18.46 -35.68
C ALA A 479 29.20 -19.52 -34.90
N GLY A 480 28.48 -20.51 -34.38
CA GLY A 480 29.08 -21.57 -33.59
C GLY A 480 28.04 -22.38 -32.83
N ALA A 481 28.55 -23.38 -32.09
CA ALA A 481 27.74 -24.20 -31.20
C ALA A 481 27.75 -23.60 -29.78
N TYR A 482 26.56 -23.46 -29.21
CA TYR A 482 26.32 -22.95 -27.87
C TYR A 482 25.36 -23.87 -27.13
N SER A 483 25.28 -23.72 -25.81
CA SER A 483 24.18 -24.24 -25.01
C SER A 483 23.25 -23.10 -24.62
N LEU A 484 21.95 -23.27 -24.87
CA LEU A 484 20.92 -22.40 -24.30
C LEU A 484 20.80 -22.71 -22.82
N VAL A 485 20.86 -21.68 -21.98
CA VAL A 485 20.83 -21.82 -20.51
C VAL A 485 19.77 -20.90 -19.90
N LEU A 486 19.26 -21.28 -18.72
CA LEU A 486 18.29 -20.50 -17.94
C LEU A 486 18.73 -20.36 -16.48
N LYS A 487 18.52 -19.19 -15.88
CA LYS A 487 18.76 -18.93 -14.46
C LYS A 487 17.70 -17.98 -13.89
N VAL A 488 17.37 -18.10 -12.60
CA VAL A 488 16.66 -17.05 -11.86
C VAL A 488 17.69 -16.14 -11.20
N ARG A 489 17.63 -14.83 -11.47
CA ARG A 489 18.56 -13.85 -10.87
C ARG A 489 18.14 -13.60 -9.42
N ASN A 490 18.98 -14.02 -8.48
CA ASN A 490 18.83 -13.64 -7.08
C ASN A 490 19.28 -12.18 -6.92
N PRO A 491 18.43 -11.23 -6.49
CA PRO A 491 18.81 -9.83 -6.29
C PRO A 491 19.98 -9.63 -5.32
N LEU A 492 20.21 -10.57 -4.40
CA LEU A 492 21.37 -10.56 -3.50
C LEU A 492 22.71 -10.65 -4.25
N GLU A 493 22.70 -11.10 -5.51
CA GLU A 493 23.86 -11.09 -6.41
C GLU A 493 24.45 -9.69 -6.63
N ALA A 494 23.66 -8.63 -6.42
CA ALA A 494 24.14 -7.25 -6.51
C ALA A 494 24.96 -6.78 -5.30
N VAL A 495 24.90 -7.49 -4.17
CA VAL A 495 25.67 -7.15 -2.96
C VAL A 495 27.01 -7.87 -3.01
N THR A 496 28.12 -7.14 -3.10
CA THR A 496 29.49 -7.71 -3.16
C THR A 496 30.33 -7.30 -1.95
N ALA A 497 31.44 -7.99 -1.70
CA ALA A 497 32.37 -7.61 -0.63
C ALA A 497 32.84 -6.14 -0.77
N ASP A 498 33.11 -5.67 -1.98
CA ASP A 498 33.52 -4.28 -2.23
C ASP A 498 32.42 -3.27 -1.88
N VAL A 499 31.16 -3.60 -2.19
CA VAL A 499 30.01 -2.79 -1.79
C VAL A 499 29.92 -2.69 -0.26
N LEU A 500 30.18 -3.78 0.45
CA LEU A 500 30.20 -3.81 1.91
C LEU A 500 31.38 -3.00 2.50
N ARG A 501 32.58 -3.07 1.89
CA ARG A 501 33.75 -2.29 2.34
C ARG A 501 33.58 -0.79 2.13
N ALA A 502 32.77 -0.39 1.15
CA ALA A 502 32.50 1.01 0.84
C ALA A 502 31.49 1.67 1.80
N ARG A 503 30.90 0.94 2.75
CA ARG A 503 29.94 1.50 3.71
C ARG A 503 30.59 2.55 4.63
N PRO A 504 29.82 3.56 5.11
CA PRO A 504 30.30 4.52 6.10
C PRO A 504 30.81 3.82 7.37
N ALA A 505 31.87 4.35 7.99
CA ALA A 505 32.55 3.70 9.12
C ALA A 505 31.61 3.36 10.30
N ALA A 506 30.58 4.18 10.56
CA ALA A 506 29.60 3.95 11.63
C ALA A 506 28.73 2.68 11.42
N SER A 507 28.41 2.37 10.15
CA SER A 507 27.56 1.24 9.76
C SER A 507 28.35 0.08 9.14
N ARG A 508 29.64 0.26 8.84
CA ARG A 508 30.50 -0.75 8.20
C ARG A 508 30.75 -1.94 9.13
N LEU A 509 30.74 -3.15 8.56
CA LEU A 509 31.25 -4.35 9.21
C LEU A 509 32.77 -4.28 9.39
N THR A 510 33.30 -5.11 10.28
CA THR A 510 34.76 -5.28 10.37
C THR A 510 35.26 -6.01 9.12
N ASP A 511 36.49 -5.71 8.68
CA ASP A 511 37.08 -6.37 7.51
C ASP A 511 37.15 -7.90 7.72
N TRP A 512 37.34 -8.37 8.96
CA TRP A 512 37.31 -9.80 9.30
C TRP A 512 36.00 -10.50 8.93
N ILE A 513 34.84 -9.86 9.18
CA ILE A 513 33.53 -10.42 8.79
C ILE A 513 33.40 -10.39 7.26
N ILE A 514 33.76 -9.26 6.63
CA ILE A 514 33.66 -9.10 5.17
C ILE A 514 34.54 -10.13 4.45
N ASP A 515 35.71 -10.47 4.99
CA ASP A 515 36.62 -11.47 4.44
C ASP A 515 36.02 -12.90 4.45
N GLN A 516 34.92 -13.15 5.19
CA GLN A 516 34.18 -14.42 5.14
C GLN A 516 33.22 -14.53 3.93
N TRP A 517 33.20 -13.52 3.05
CA TRP A 517 32.26 -13.41 1.92
C TRP A 517 32.17 -14.69 1.09
N ARG A 518 30.93 -15.11 0.81
CA ARG A 518 30.62 -16.31 0.03
C ARG A 518 29.95 -15.99 -1.31
N PRO A 519 30.17 -16.82 -2.35
CA PRO A 519 29.37 -16.78 -3.56
C PRO A 519 27.89 -16.93 -3.25
N ARG A 520 27.06 -16.21 -4.00
CA ARG A 520 25.63 -16.04 -3.76
C ARG A 520 24.88 -17.32 -4.09
N LEU A 521 23.94 -17.68 -3.23
CA LEU A 521 23.16 -18.91 -3.36
C LEU A 521 22.15 -18.75 -4.52
N PRO A 522 22.29 -19.50 -5.63
CA PRO A 522 21.31 -19.46 -6.70
C PRO A 522 20.03 -20.17 -6.27
N LEU A 523 18.91 -19.79 -6.89
CA LEU A 523 17.72 -20.64 -6.87
C LEU A 523 18.02 -21.91 -7.66
N SER A 524 17.91 -23.07 -7.01
CA SER A 524 18.11 -24.37 -7.65
C SER A 524 16.78 -25.01 -8.01
N PHE A 525 16.55 -25.24 -9.30
CA PHE A 525 15.48 -26.09 -9.81
C PHE A 525 15.75 -27.56 -9.48
N ALA A 526 14.70 -28.36 -9.44
CA ALA A 526 14.74 -29.81 -9.29
C ALA A 526 15.14 -30.50 -10.62
N ASN A 527 16.29 -30.10 -11.16
CA ASN A 527 16.80 -30.46 -12.48
C ASN A 527 18.26 -30.89 -12.38
N GLY A 528 18.60 -32.11 -12.81
CA GLY A 528 19.96 -32.66 -12.68
C GLY A 528 21.01 -32.00 -13.59
N ASN A 529 20.56 -31.19 -14.54
CA ASN A 529 21.34 -30.44 -15.52
C ASN A 529 21.60 -28.97 -15.10
N GLN A 530 21.40 -28.62 -13.83
CA GLN A 530 21.76 -27.30 -13.30
C GLN A 530 23.19 -27.30 -12.74
N GLY A 531 23.98 -26.30 -13.13
CA GLY A 531 25.32 -26.06 -12.61
C GLY A 531 25.32 -25.32 -11.26
N ALA A 532 26.45 -25.40 -10.55
CA ALA A 532 26.63 -24.70 -9.27
C ALA A 532 26.58 -23.15 -9.39
N ASP A 533 26.73 -22.63 -10.61
CA ASP A 533 26.58 -21.21 -10.95
C ASP A 533 25.11 -20.78 -11.13
N GLY A 534 24.17 -21.72 -10.96
CA GLY A 534 22.73 -21.50 -11.03
C GLY A 534 22.12 -21.65 -12.42
N TRP A 535 22.91 -21.96 -13.45
CA TRP A 535 22.40 -22.11 -14.82
C TRP A 535 21.91 -23.53 -15.10
N VAL A 536 20.65 -23.66 -15.51
CA VAL A 536 20.08 -24.90 -16.07
C VAL A 536 20.46 -24.98 -17.55
N ASN A 537 21.10 -26.07 -17.97
CA ASN A 537 21.41 -26.30 -19.38
C ASN A 537 20.20 -26.83 -20.14
N LEU A 538 19.57 -26.01 -20.97
CA LEU A 538 18.39 -26.39 -21.74
C LEU A 538 18.73 -27.21 -23.00
N GLY A 539 19.95 -27.13 -23.52
CA GLY A 539 20.40 -27.94 -24.66
C GLY A 539 21.15 -27.15 -25.72
N GLY A 540 21.64 -27.87 -26.74
CA GLY A 540 22.48 -27.32 -27.80
C GLY A 540 21.72 -26.43 -28.78
N VAL A 541 22.33 -25.31 -29.17
CA VAL A 541 21.86 -24.42 -30.23
C VAL A 541 23.05 -23.97 -31.09
N SER A 542 22.91 -24.08 -32.40
CA SER A 542 23.87 -23.58 -33.37
C SER A 542 23.41 -22.22 -33.88
N THR A 543 24.26 -21.21 -33.81
CA THR A 543 23.99 -19.91 -34.43
C THR A 543 24.54 -19.92 -35.85
N SER A 544 23.72 -19.54 -36.84
CA SER A 544 24.12 -19.52 -38.26
C SER A 544 24.60 -18.15 -38.74
N GLY A 545 24.82 -17.21 -37.82
CA GLY A 545 25.23 -15.85 -38.13
C GLY A 545 26.62 -15.79 -38.78
N THR A 546 26.67 -15.67 -40.10
CA THR A 546 27.83 -15.03 -40.72
C THR A 546 27.82 -13.59 -40.25
N CYS A 547 28.83 -13.23 -39.49
CA CYS A 547 29.07 -11.83 -39.15
C CYS A 547 29.35 -11.07 -40.44
N THR A 548 28.34 -10.47 -41.06
CA THR A 548 28.48 -9.64 -42.27
C THR A 548 28.75 -8.17 -41.93
N GLY A 549 29.15 -7.91 -40.68
CA GLY A 549 29.48 -6.60 -40.11
C GLY A 549 30.42 -6.77 -38.92
N ASP A 550 30.27 -5.97 -37.88
CA ASP A 550 31.02 -6.15 -36.63
C ASP A 550 30.29 -7.09 -35.66
N CYS A 551 31.00 -8.05 -35.07
CA CYS A 551 30.48 -8.97 -34.05
C CYS A 551 31.40 -9.10 -32.84
N THR A 552 32.46 -8.29 -32.77
CA THR A 552 33.20 -8.18 -31.53
C THR A 552 32.45 -7.18 -30.68
N ALA A 553 32.13 -7.53 -29.44
CA ALA A 553 31.65 -6.51 -28.52
C ALA A 553 32.83 -5.60 -28.13
N PRO A 554 32.58 -4.29 -27.89
CA PRO A 554 33.59 -3.42 -27.33
C PRO A 554 34.18 -3.96 -26.02
N SER A 555 35.39 -3.52 -25.68
CA SER A 555 35.95 -3.78 -24.36
C SER A 555 35.02 -3.21 -23.27
N ALA A 556 34.95 -3.85 -22.10
CA ALA A 556 34.23 -3.27 -20.98
C ALA A 556 34.81 -1.88 -20.62
N PRO A 557 33.97 -0.86 -20.35
CA PRO A 557 34.45 0.42 -19.86
C PRO A 557 35.26 0.24 -18.58
N SER A 558 36.42 0.88 -18.49
CA SER A 558 37.31 0.80 -17.34
C SER A 558 37.42 2.13 -16.62
N GLY A 559 37.89 2.14 -15.37
CA GLY A 559 38.06 3.37 -14.60
C GLY A 559 36.77 4.16 -14.38
N LEU A 560 35.62 3.48 -14.27
CA LEU A 560 34.37 4.14 -13.89
C LEU A 560 34.54 4.76 -12.50
N ALA A 561 34.32 6.06 -12.41
CA ALA A 561 34.47 6.84 -11.19
C ALA A 561 33.38 7.90 -11.07
N VAL A 562 33.10 8.28 -9.82
CA VAL A 562 32.24 9.43 -9.50
C VAL A 562 33.07 10.70 -9.67
N SER A 563 32.66 11.56 -10.60
CA SER A 563 33.34 12.83 -10.91
C SER A 563 32.73 14.03 -10.17
N GLY A 564 31.53 13.88 -9.61
CA GLY A 564 30.91 14.91 -8.76
C GLY A 564 29.58 14.45 -8.18
N VAL A 565 29.19 15.01 -7.05
CA VAL A 565 27.89 14.77 -6.41
C VAL A 565 27.27 16.09 -5.96
N THR A 566 25.96 16.20 -6.11
CA THR A 566 25.13 17.21 -5.44
C THR A 566 24.10 16.49 -4.58
N ASN A 567 23.19 17.24 -3.96
CA ASN A 567 22.08 16.63 -3.22
C ASN A 567 21.05 15.99 -4.16
N THR A 568 21.07 16.31 -5.45
CA THR A 568 20.08 15.79 -6.41
C THR A 568 20.70 15.21 -7.67
N SER A 569 22.02 15.04 -7.73
CA SER A 569 22.69 14.46 -8.88
C SER A 569 24.00 13.76 -8.57
N VAL A 570 24.34 12.80 -9.43
CA VAL A 570 25.64 12.11 -9.45
C VAL A 570 26.22 12.25 -10.85
N SER A 571 27.44 12.77 -10.95
CA SER A 571 28.22 12.81 -12.19
C SER A 571 29.25 11.69 -12.21
N LEU A 572 29.35 11.03 -13.35
CA LEU A 572 30.21 9.88 -13.60
C LEU A 572 31.15 10.16 -14.76
N SER A 573 32.33 9.55 -14.71
CA SER A 573 33.29 9.51 -15.81
C SER A 573 33.93 8.12 -15.89
N TRP A 574 34.30 7.69 -17.09
CA TRP A 574 35.04 6.44 -17.32
C TRP A 574 36.06 6.58 -18.44
N THR A 575 36.94 5.60 -18.56
CA THR A 575 37.88 5.48 -19.67
C THR A 575 37.16 4.89 -20.88
N ALA A 576 37.41 5.45 -22.07
CA ALA A 576 36.78 4.99 -23.30
C ALA A 576 37.08 3.52 -23.58
N SER A 577 36.06 2.79 -24.04
CA SER A 577 36.21 1.43 -24.55
C SER A 577 36.83 1.43 -25.94
N THR A 578 37.50 0.34 -26.30
CA THR A 578 38.02 0.08 -27.64
C THR A 578 37.23 -1.03 -28.31
N ASP A 579 37.15 -0.95 -29.64
CA ASP A 579 36.46 -1.91 -30.48
C ASP A 579 37.14 -1.99 -31.86
N ASN A 580 36.95 -3.08 -32.61
CA ASN A 580 37.59 -3.27 -33.92
C ASN A 580 36.98 -2.44 -35.05
N VAL A 581 35.73 -1.97 -34.93
CA VAL A 581 35.14 -0.99 -35.87
C VAL A 581 34.89 0.34 -35.19
N GLY A 582 34.39 0.35 -33.96
CA GLY A 582 34.30 1.55 -33.14
C GLY A 582 33.10 1.59 -32.20
N VAL A 583 33.32 2.20 -31.04
CA VAL A 583 32.29 2.44 -30.02
C VAL A 583 31.43 3.65 -30.42
N THR A 584 30.12 3.49 -30.45
CA THR A 584 29.16 4.56 -30.80
C THR A 584 28.48 5.17 -29.59
N GLY A 585 28.50 4.49 -28.44
CA GLY A 585 28.02 5.04 -27.19
C GLY A 585 28.12 4.09 -26.02
N TYR A 586 27.44 4.45 -24.92
CA TYR A 586 27.44 3.71 -23.67
C TYR A 586 26.03 3.57 -23.13
N GLN A 587 25.82 2.59 -22.27
CA GLN A 587 24.62 2.39 -21.47
C GLN A 587 25.03 2.49 -20.00
N VAL A 588 24.53 3.50 -19.30
CA VAL A 588 24.76 3.70 -17.88
C VAL A 588 23.59 3.11 -17.11
N PHE A 589 23.87 2.18 -16.22
CA PHE A 589 22.88 1.56 -15.35
C PHE A 589 23.03 2.12 -13.95
N ARG A 590 21.97 2.70 -13.42
CA ARG A 590 21.83 3.02 -12.00
C ARG A 590 21.10 1.86 -11.34
N ASP A 591 21.81 1.20 -10.44
CA ASP A 591 21.35 0.09 -9.63
C ASP A 591 20.65 -1.00 -10.46
N GLY A 592 21.25 -1.34 -11.60
CA GLY A 592 20.75 -2.35 -12.52
C GLY A 592 19.67 -1.87 -13.51
N VAL A 593 19.15 -0.65 -13.37
CA VAL A 593 18.20 -0.02 -14.31
C VAL A 593 18.91 0.97 -15.22
N LEU A 594 18.60 0.96 -16.53
CA LEU A 594 19.20 1.90 -17.48
C LEU A 594 18.84 3.35 -17.08
N ALA A 595 19.85 4.14 -16.71
CA ALA A 595 19.74 5.54 -16.32
C ALA A 595 19.93 6.49 -17.50
N GLY A 596 20.73 6.10 -18.50
CA GLY A 596 20.93 6.88 -19.71
C GLY A 596 21.87 6.21 -20.70
N SER A 597 21.93 6.75 -21.91
CA SER A 597 22.76 6.23 -23.00
C SER A 597 23.61 7.32 -23.65
N PRO A 598 24.67 7.82 -22.99
CA PRO A 598 25.51 8.88 -23.54
C PRO A 598 26.40 8.34 -24.67
N THR A 599 26.75 9.20 -25.61
CA THR A 599 27.74 8.90 -26.66
C THR A 599 29.18 9.17 -26.20
N GLY A 600 29.35 10.04 -25.19
CA GLY A 600 30.64 10.34 -24.57
C GLY A 600 30.95 9.49 -23.33
N THR A 601 32.09 9.74 -22.70
CA THR A 601 32.59 8.99 -21.53
C THR A 601 32.23 9.60 -20.18
N THR A 602 31.17 10.40 -20.16
CA THR A 602 30.65 11.07 -18.96
C THR A 602 29.13 11.04 -18.93
N PHE A 603 28.56 10.98 -17.73
CA PHE A 603 27.10 11.02 -17.55
C PHE A 603 26.74 11.70 -16.23
N THR A 604 25.77 12.60 -16.27
CA THR A 604 25.20 13.20 -15.05
C THR A 604 23.78 12.69 -14.85
N ASP A 605 23.62 11.89 -13.82
CA ASP A 605 22.35 11.39 -13.37
C ASP A 605 21.67 12.40 -12.44
N SER A 606 20.57 13.00 -12.87
CA SER A 606 19.88 14.09 -12.17
C SER A 606 18.56 13.63 -11.52
N GLY A 607 17.99 14.48 -10.66
CA GLY A 607 16.72 14.21 -9.98
C GLY A 607 16.81 13.04 -8.98
N ARG A 608 17.96 12.89 -8.33
CA ARG A 608 18.19 11.93 -7.25
C ARG A 608 17.74 12.50 -5.91
N SER A 609 17.48 11.63 -4.94
CA SER A 609 17.14 12.04 -3.59
C SER A 609 18.42 12.39 -2.80
N PRO A 610 18.41 13.44 -1.96
CA PRO A 610 19.54 13.77 -1.08
C PRO A 610 19.94 12.66 -0.12
N GLY A 611 21.24 12.55 0.17
CA GLY A 611 21.79 11.58 1.12
C GLY A 611 21.66 10.10 0.74
N GLN A 612 21.21 9.79 -0.48
CA GLN A 612 21.00 8.42 -0.93
C GLN A 612 22.20 7.89 -1.70
N THR A 613 22.55 6.63 -1.42
CA THR A 613 23.57 5.90 -2.15
C THR A 613 22.96 5.19 -3.35
N TYR A 614 23.59 5.40 -4.51
CA TYR A 614 23.27 4.76 -5.78
C TYR A 614 24.50 4.01 -6.30
N GLN A 615 24.30 2.87 -6.94
CA GLN A 615 25.33 2.09 -7.59
C GLN A 615 25.26 2.26 -9.10
N TYR A 616 26.41 2.39 -9.76
CA TYR A 616 26.47 2.59 -11.20
C TYR A 616 27.37 1.57 -11.88
N THR A 617 26.92 1.07 -13.04
CA THR A 617 27.76 0.33 -13.99
C THR A 617 27.57 0.90 -15.37
N VAL A 618 28.55 0.72 -16.25
CA VAL A 618 28.50 1.19 -17.63
C VAL A 618 28.84 0.05 -18.59
N ARG A 619 28.14 -0.02 -19.72
CA ARG A 619 28.47 -0.90 -20.86
C ARG A 619 28.73 -0.03 -22.09
N ALA A 620 29.63 -0.46 -22.96
CA ALA A 620 29.85 0.17 -24.26
C ALA A 620 28.99 -0.50 -25.33
N VAL A 621 28.61 0.28 -26.34
CA VAL A 621 27.82 -0.15 -27.50
C VAL A 621 28.53 0.30 -28.77
N ASP A 622 28.66 -0.58 -29.76
CA ASP A 622 29.24 -0.25 -31.08
C ASP A 622 28.18 0.09 -32.13
N ALA A 623 28.61 0.31 -33.37
CA ALA A 623 27.72 0.60 -34.50
C ALA A 623 26.85 -0.58 -34.95
N ALA A 624 27.27 -1.81 -34.67
CA ALA A 624 26.54 -3.04 -34.98
C ALA A 624 25.54 -3.43 -33.85
N GLY A 625 25.55 -2.71 -32.74
CA GLY A 625 24.70 -2.96 -31.57
C GLY A 625 25.26 -4.04 -30.64
N ASN A 626 26.53 -4.43 -30.78
CA ASN A 626 27.19 -5.29 -29.80
C ASN A 626 27.40 -4.51 -28.51
N VAL A 627 27.19 -5.19 -27.38
CA VAL A 627 27.26 -4.58 -26.05
C VAL A 627 28.35 -5.29 -25.25
N SER A 628 29.24 -4.51 -24.64
CA SER A 628 30.31 -5.04 -23.80
C SER A 628 29.80 -5.70 -22.52
N ASN A 629 30.68 -6.42 -21.82
CA ASN A 629 30.49 -6.69 -20.39
C ASN A 629 30.36 -5.36 -19.61
N SER A 630 29.70 -5.39 -18.45
CA SER A 630 29.66 -4.24 -17.53
C SER A 630 31.05 -3.89 -17.01
N SER A 631 31.26 -2.60 -16.76
CA SER A 631 32.34 -2.10 -15.91
C SER A 631 32.26 -2.68 -14.49
N ALA A 632 33.32 -2.48 -13.70
CA ALA A 632 33.20 -2.56 -12.25
C ALA A 632 32.13 -1.57 -11.75
N THR A 633 31.42 -1.95 -10.68
CA THR A 633 30.41 -1.10 -10.05
C THR A 633 31.08 0.01 -9.24
N VAL A 634 30.54 1.22 -9.31
CA VAL A 634 30.90 2.32 -8.40
C VAL A 634 29.69 2.78 -7.60
N SER A 635 29.87 3.03 -6.30
CA SER A 635 28.83 3.60 -5.45
C SER A 635 29.02 5.11 -5.33
N ALA A 636 27.94 5.87 -5.42
CA ALA A 636 27.91 7.31 -5.23
C ALA A 636 26.80 7.68 -4.25
N THR A 637 27.10 8.47 -3.23
CA THR A 637 26.09 9.01 -2.32
C THR A 637 25.88 10.48 -2.65
N THR A 638 24.64 10.86 -2.99
CA THR A 638 24.31 12.28 -3.14
C THR A 638 24.58 13.00 -1.83
N THR A 639 25.00 14.27 -1.90
CA THR A 639 25.25 15.01 -0.67
C THR A 639 23.95 15.13 0.13
N GLY A 640 24.03 15.11 1.46
CA GLY A 640 22.91 15.51 2.29
C GLY A 640 22.49 16.96 1.99
N CYS A 641 21.29 17.36 2.41
CA CYS A 641 20.89 18.76 2.33
C CYS A 641 21.51 19.59 3.47
N ALA A 642 22.07 20.76 3.15
CA ALA A 642 22.58 21.74 4.12
C ALA A 642 21.53 22.78 4.54
N GLY A 643 20.26 22.56 4.19
CA GLY A 643 19.10 23.42 4.48
C GLY A 643 17.83 22.58 4.49
N ASP A 644 16.68 23.21 4.24
CA ASP A 644 15.39 22.53 4.31
C ASP A 644 15.03 21.79 3.02
N CYS A 645 14.86 20.47 3.15
CA CYS A 645 14.45 19.56 2.08
C CYS A 645 13.24 18.72 2.48
N THR A 646 12.61 19.04 3.61
CA THR A 646 11.38 18.40 4.04
C THR A 646 10.24 19.10 3.30
N ALA A 647 9.42 18.33 2.60
CA ALA A 647 8.20 18.90 2.04
C ALA A 647 7.17 19.09 3.17
N PRO A 648 6.34 20.15 3.12
CA PRO A 648 5.24 20.30 4.05
C PRO A 648 4.31 19.07 4.05
N SER A 649 3.62 18.84 5.17
CA SER A 649 2.57 17.83 5.25
C SER A 649 1.43 18.14 4.27
N SER A 650 0.79 17.10 3.73
CA SER A 650 -0.33 17.28 2.81
C SER A 650 -1.52 17.94 3.52
N PRO A 651 -2.16 18.96 2.92
CA PRO A 651 -3.38 19.53 3.48
C PRO A 651 -4.56 18.55 3.41
N THR A 652 -5.53 18.65 4.31
CA THR A 652 -6.82 17.95 4.20
C THR A 652 -7.89 18.91 3.71
N LEU A 653 -8.44 18.68 2.52
CA LEU A 653 -9.36 19.57 1.80
C LEU A 653 -10.83 19.26 2.10
N SER A 654 -11.63 20.32 2.27
CA SER A 654 -13.10 20.30 2.32
C SER A 654 -13.70 21.44 1.50
N ALA A 655 -15.00 21.34 1.17
CA ALA A 655 -15.74 22.36 0.45
C ALA A 655 -16.97 22.81 1.26
N PRO A 656 -16.85 23.84 2.12
CA PRO A 656 -17.92 24.22 3.04
C PRO A 656 -19.13 24.92 2.39
N GLY A 657 -19.04 25.34 1.13
CA GLY A 657 -20.16 26.02 0.46
C GLY A 657 -20.01 26.10 -1.06
N LYS A 658 -21.13 26.31 -1.74
CA LYS A 658 -21.22 26.46 -3.19
C LYS A 658 -22.39 27.38 -3.58
N THR A 659 -22.33 27.90 -4.80
CA THR A 659 -23.46 28.52 -5.50
C THR A 659 -23.65 27.83 -6.86
N ASP A 660 -24.51 28.37 -7.72
CA ASP A 660 -24.61 27.99 -9.12
C ASP A 660 -23.32 28.31 -9.91
N THR A 661 -22.52 29.26 -9.44
CA THR A 661 -21.36 29.82 -10.17
C THR A 661 -20.05 29.85 -9.36
N SER A 662 -20.04 29.29 -8.15
CA SER A 662 -18.84 29.28 -7.30
C SER A 662 -18.76 28.09 -6.34
N VAL A 663 -17.55 27.77 -5.88
CA VAL A 663 -17.28 26.78 -4.82
C VAL A 663 -16.28 27.37 -3.83
N SER A 664 -16.61 27.34 -2.55
CA SER A 664 -15.71 27.70 -1.45
C SER A 664 -14.97 26.48 -0.95
N LEU A 665 -13.65 26.57 -0.82
CA LEU A 665 -12.73 25.53 -0.39
C LEU A 665 -12.02 25.95 0.90
N SER A 666 -11.79 25.00 1.80
CA SER A 666 -11.02 25.18 3.02
C SER A 666 -10.19 23.93 3.30
N TRP A 667 -9.03 24.08 3.93
CA TRP A 667 -8.20 22.94 4.33
C TRP A 667 -7.53 23.14 5.69
N THR A 668 -7.06 22.04 6.28
CA THR A 668 -6.22 22.11 7.47
C THR A 668 -4.85 22.68 7.12
N ALA A 669 -4.30 23.52 8.00
CA ALA A 669 -2.96 24.07 7.81
C ALA A 669 -1.93 22.93 7.76
N SER A 670 -1.11 22.92 6.73
CA SER A 670 0.07 22.06 6.63
C SER A 670 1.15 22.52 7.60
N THR A 671 1.94 21.56 8.04
CA THR A 671 3.10 21.75 8.92
C THR A 671 4.36 21.40 8.19
N ASP A 672 5.44 22.04 8.56
CA ASP A 672 6.76 21.85 7.97
C ASP A 672 7.83 22.13 9.04
N ASN A 673 9.02 21.57 8.88
CA ASN A 673 10.14 21.72 9.82
C ASN A 673 10.72 23.15 9.84
N VAL A 674 10.59 23.93 8.76
CA VAL A 674 11.00 25.34 8.74
C VAL A 674 9.81 26.27 8.58
N GLY A 675 8.84 25.90 7.75
CA GLY A 675 7.55 26.57 7.69
C GLY A 675 6.93 26.63 6.30
N VAL A 676 5.59 26.55 6.29
CA VAL A 676 4.78 26.63 5.07
C VAL A 676 4.60 28.09 4.65
N THR A 677 4.89 28.40 3.38
CA THR A 677 4.76 29.76 2.82
C THR A 677 3.53 29.94 1.94
N GLY A 678 2.83 28.87 1.58
CA GLY A 678 1.50 28.96 0.96
C GLY A 678 1.02 27.65 0.35
N TYR A 679 -0.01 27.74 -0.50
CA TYR A 679 -0.69 26.60 -1.10
C TYR A 679 -0.92 26.80 -2.60
N GLU A 680 -1.17 25.71 -3.31
CA GLU A 680 -1.58 25.66 -4.71
C GLU A 680 -2.87 24.88 -4.84
N VAL A 681 -3.90 25.50 -5.42
CA VAL A 681 -5.23 24.92 -5.58
C VAL A 681 -5.44 24.53 -7.03
N PHE A 682 -5.75 23.26 -7.27
CA PHE A 682 -5.96 22.70 -8.59
C PHE A 682 -7.42 22.32 -8.79
N ARG A 683 -8.01 22.72 -9.93
CA ARG A 683 -9.28 22.21 -10.46
C ARG A 683 -8.96 21.24 -11.59
N GLY A 684 -9.13 19.94 -11.34
CA GLY A 684 -8.53 18.90 -12.17
C GLY A 684 -7.00 19.02 -12.18
N SER A 685 -6.40 19.19 -13.35
CA SER A 685 -4.96 19.43 -13.52
C SER A 685 -4.59 20.92 -13.62
N THR A 686 -5.57 21.83 -13.64
CA THR A 686 -5.34 23.26 -13.84
C THR A 686 -5.18 23.97 -12.51
N LEU A 687 -4.09 24.71 -12.33
CA LEU A 687 -3.89 25.58 -11.17
C LEU A 687 -4.86 26.76 -11.26
N VAL A 688 -5.78 26.86 -10.30
CA VAL A 688 -6.81 27.92 -10.24
C VAL A 688 -6.51 28.98 -9.17
N GLY A 689 -5.59 28.71 -8.25
CA GLY A 689 -5.18 29.67 -7.23
C GLY A 689 -3.90 29.29 -6.49
N SER A 690 -3.27 30.26 -5.84
CA SER A 690 -2.06 30.04 -5.00
C SER A 690 -2.06 30.85 -3.71
N PRO A 691 -3.08 30.68 -2.83
CA PRO A 691 -3.22 31.49 -1.62
C PRO A 691 -2.12 31.20 -0.59
N THR A 692 -1.90 32.14 0.32
CA THR A 692 -1.04 31.94 1.50
C THR A 692 -1.83 31.45 2.72
N GLY A 693 -3.14 31.72 2.76
CA GLY A 693 -4.05 31.20 3.78
C GLY A 693 -4.61 29.81 3.46
N THR A 694 -5.46 29.29 4.33
CA THR A 694 -6.01 27.92 4.26
C THR A 694 -7.40 27.82 3.64
N SER A 695 -7.77 28.79 2.80
CA SER A 695 -9.05 28.81 2.09
C SER A 695 -8.92 29.47 0.71
N PHE A 696 -9.84 29.12 -0.18
CA PHE A 696 -9.93 29.67 -1.54
C PHE A 696 -11.35 29.53 -2.08
N THR A 697 -11.85 30.55 -2.78
CA THR A 697 -13.14 30.48 -3.47
C THR A 697 -12.91 30.52 -4.97
N ASP A 698 -13.31 29.46 -5.67
CA ASP A 698 -13.29 29.38 -7.12
C ASP A 698 -14.62 29.90 -7.67
N THR A 699 -14.56 30.82 -8.64
CA THR A 699 -15.72 31.57 -9.17
C THR A 699 -15.80 31.48 -10.70
N GLY A 700 -16.92 31.88 -11.29
CA GLY A 700 -17.13 31.80 -12.74
C GLY A 700 -17.37 30.37 -13.24
N LEU A 701 -17.90 29.52 -12.38
CA LEU A 701 -18.26 28.14 -12.68
C LEU A 701 -19.61 28.05 -13.39
N THR A 702 -19.85 26.94 -14.08
CA THR A 702 -21.15 26.65 -14.72
C THR A 702 -22.09 25.99 -13.72
N ALA A 703 -23.39 26.36 -13.74
CA ALA A 703 -24.42 25.73 -12.92
C ALA A 703 -24.56 24.22 -13.19
N SER A 704 -24.98 23.46 -12.18
CA SER A 704 -25.19 22.00 -12.26
C SER A 704 -23.99 21.22 -12.82
N THR A 705 -22.76 21.72 -12.62
CA THR A 705 -21.54 21.12 -13.18
C THR A 705 -20.64 20.63 -12.06
N ALA A 706 -20.16 19.39 -12.17
CA ALA A 706 -19.24 18.79 -11.23
C ALA A 706 -17.80 19.25 -11.48
N TYR A 707 -17.15 19.77 -10.45
CA TYR A 707 -15.74 20.13 -10.45
C TYR A 707 -14.99 19.36 -9.37
N SER A 708 -13.72 19.04 -9.64
CA SER A 708 -12.87 18.25 -8.75
C SER A 708 -11.64 19.06 -8.35
N TYR A 709 -11.34 19.09 -7.06
CA TYR A 709 -10.30 19.94 -6.48
C TYR A 709 -9.27 19.16 -5.68
N THR A 710 -8.01 19.60 -5.75
CA THR A 710 -6.91 19.18 -4.86
C THR A 710 -6.06 20.37 -4.47
N VAL A 711 -5.36 20.29 -3.33
CA VAL A 711 -4.47 21.34 -2.83
C VAL A 711 -3.10 20.78 -2.47
N LYS A 712 -2.03 21.52 -2.74
CA LYS A 712 -0.66 21.23 -2.27
C LYS A 712 -0.14 22.39 -1.43
N ALA A 713 0.63 22.10 -0.39
CA ALA A 713 1.38 23.10 0.36
C ALA A 713 2.77 23.31 -0.23
N ARG A 714 3.36 24.49 -0.02
CA ARG A 714 4.75 24.85 -0.36
C ARG A 714 5.44 25.55 0.80
N ASP A 715 6.74 25.34 0.96
CA ASP A 715 7.59 26.03 1.95
C ASP A 715 8.44 27.14 1.31
N ALA A 716 9.37 27.72 2.08
CA ALA A 716 10.30 28.76 1.62
C ALA A 716 11.45 28.22 0.76
N ALA A 717 11.79 26.94 0.91
CA ALA A 717 12.82 26.26 0.13
C ALA A 717 12.32 25.79 -1.25
N GLY A 718 11.00 25.87 -1.49
CA GLY A 718 10.35 25.48 -2.73
C GLY A 718 9.90 24.02 -2.76
N ASN A 719 9.97 23.29 -1.63
CA ASN A 719 9.44 21.94 -1.57
C ASN A 719 7.90 21.98 -1.60
N ARG A 720 7.29 20.93 -2.13
CA ARG A 720 5.84 20.80 -2.27
C ARG A 720 5.35 19.53 -1.61
N SER A 721 4.26 19.63 -0.85
CA SER A 721 3.61 18.45 -0.28
C SER A 721 3.07 17.53 -1.38
N ALA A 722 2.73 16.30 -1.01
CA ALA A 722 1.78 15.53 -1.83
C ALA A 722 0.43 16.27 -1.91
N ALA A 723 -0.38 15.92 -2.91
CA ALA A 723 -1.72 16.50 -3.03
C ALA A 723 -2.61 16.07 -1.85
N SER A 724 -3.55 16.95 -1.47
CA SER A 724 -4.65 16.62 -0.56
C SER A 724 -5.50 15.47 -1.08
N ASN A 725 -6.48 15.04 -0.27
CA ASN A 725 -7.64 14.32 -0.79
C ASN A 725 -8.33 15.12 -1.91
N THR A 726 -8.95 14.40 -2.83
CA THR A 726 -9.76 15.00 -3.89
C THR A 726 -11.16 15.30 -3.38
N VAL A 727 -11.64 16.52 -3.58
CA VAL A 727 -13.03 16.91 -3.27
C VAL A 727 -13.77 17.23 -4.58
N THR A 728 -14.87 16.53 -4.83
CA THR A 728 -15.75 16.77 -5.98
C THR A 728 -17.02 17.49 -5.53
N VAL A 729 -17.33 18.62 -6.16
CA VAL A 729 -18.48 19.47 -5.85
C VAL A 729 -19.25 19.78 -7.12
N THR A 730 -20.55 19.53 -7.12
CA THR A 730 -21.46 19.98 -8.18
C THR A 730 -22.08 21.30 -7.77
N THR A 731 -21.89 22.35 -8.57
CA THR A 731 -22.55 23.67 -8.39
C THR A 731 -24.07 23.53 -8.38
N ASP A 732 -24.76 24.47 -7.77
CA ASP A 732 -26.21 24.45 -7.70
C ASP A 732 -26.86 24.66 -9.07
N ALA A 733 -28.14 24.33 -9.18
CA ALA A 733 -28.92 24.65 -10.37
C ALA A 733 -29.08 26.16 -10.50
N ALA A 734 -29.13 26.65 -11.75
CA ALA A 734 -29.49 28.03 -12.00
C ALA A 734 -30.92 28.28 -11.49
N PRO A 735 -31.20 29.48 -10.94
CA PRO A 735 -32.55 29.88 -10.56
C PRO A 735 -33.55 29.64 -11.70
N GLN A 736 -34.72 29.09 -11.39
CA GLN A 736 -35.79 28.87 -12.38
C GLN A 736 -36.68 30.11 -12.46
N PRO A 737 -37.16 30.50 -13.65
CA PRO A 737 -38.08 31.62 -13.75
C PRO A 737 -39.39 31.32 -13.00
N PRO A 738 -39.95 32.30 -12.25
CA PRO A 738 -41.19 32.11 -11.50
C PRO A 738 -42.37 31.80 -12.44
N THR A 739 -43.30 30.97 -11.98
CA THR A 739 -44.57 30.67 -12.67
C THR A 739 -45.74 31.38 -12.01
N GLY A 740 -46.78 31.70 -12.80
CA GLY A 740 -47.97 32.44 -12.35
C GLY A 740 -47.84 33.96 -12.51
N LEU A 741 -48.64 34.72 -11.76
CA LEU A 741 -48.53 36.18 -11.70
C LEU A 741 -47.41 36.57 -10.74
N VAL A 742 -46.33 37.14 -11.26
CA VAL A 742 -45.17 37.56 -10.46
C VAL A 742 -45.50 38.86 -9.74
N LEU A 743 -45.40 38.85 -8.42
CA LEU A 743 -45.46 40.08 -7.62
C LEU A 743 -44.09 40.74 -7.60
N ASP A 744 -43.03 39.97 -7.31
CA ASP A 744 -41.64 40.44 -7.34
C ASP A 744 -40.70 39.24 -7.57
N ASN A 745 -39.71 39.37 -8.47
CA ASN A 745 -38.67 38.36 -8.72
C ASN A 745 -37.23 38.87 -8.48
N TYR A 746 -37.07 40.14 -8.14
CA TYR A 746 -35.79 40.81 -7.87
C TYR A 746 -34.71 40.61 -8.95
N ASP A 747 -35.10 40.43 -10.22
CA ASP A 747 -34.17 40.24 -11.35
C ASP A 747 -33.43 41.52 -11.78
N GLY A 748 -33.79 42.64 -11.16
CA GLY A 748 -33.24 43.97 -11.44
C GLY A 748 -34.17 44.85 -12.28
N THR A 749 -35.33 44.34 -12.72
CA THR A 749 -36.29 45.07 -13.54
C THR A 749 -37.75 44.93 -13.04
N PRO A 750 -38.30 45.92 -12.32
CA PRO A 750 -37.70 47.19 -11.92
C PRO A 750 -36.69 47.06 -10.77
N ALA A 751 -35.70 47.95 -10.72
CA ALA A 751 -34.61 47.84 -9.76
C ALA A 751 -35.08 48.15 -8.31
N TYR A 752 -35.07 47.15 -7.44
CA TYR A 752 -35.32 47.31 -6.01
C TYR A 752 -34.07 47.78 -5.25
N PRO A 753 -34.16 48.65 -4.23
CA PRO A 753 -35.33 49.43 -3.81
C PRO A 753 -35.45 50.77 -4.57
N SER A 754 -34.50 51.10 -5.45
CA SER A 754 -34.35 52.44 -6.02
C SER A 754 -35.55 52.94 -6.84
N SER A 755 -36.31 52.01 -7.45
CA SER A 755 -37.52 52.32 -8.22
C SER A 755 -38.79 52.41 -7.36
N ASN A 756 -38.77 51.85 -6.14
CA ASN A 756 -39.95 51.59 -5.31
C ASN A 756 -41.11 50.91 -6.08
N GLN A 757 -40.80 50.13 -7.12
CA GLN A 757 -41.79 49.42 -7.93
C GLN A 757 -41.50 47.91 -7.93
N ASN A 758 -42.56 47.12 -7.97
CA ASN A 758 -42.52 45.67 -8.15
C ASN A 758 -42.84 45.30 -9.61
N ASP A 759 -42.85 44.01 -9.94
CA ASP A 759 -43.10 43.50 -11.31
C ASP A 759 -44.50 43.81 -11.86
N LEU A 760 -45.46 44.17 -10.98
CA LEU A 760 -46.78 44.65 -11.37
C LEU A 760 -46.83 46.17 -11.61
N GLY A 761 -45.69 46.86 -11.49
CA GLY A 761 -45.58 48.32 -11.55
C GLY A 761 -46.24 49.02 -10.36
N LYS A 762 -46.44 48.31 -9.25
CA LYS A 762 -47.04 48.82 -8.00
C LYS A 762 -45.96 49.11 -6.97
N TRP A 763 -46.32 49.84 -5.93
CA TRP A 763 -45.35 50.26 -4.91
C TRP A 763 -44.79 49.06 -4.14
N THR A 764 -43.48 49.05 -3.90
CA THR A 764 -42.79 48.10 -3.02
C THR A 764 -41.69 48.81 -2.24
N GLY A 765 -41.44 48.37 -1.01
CA GLY A 765 -40.41 48.97 -0.17
C GLY A 765 -40.30 48.33 1.20
N GLY A 766 -39.33 48.79 1.99
CA GLY A 766 -39.14 48.32 3.35
C GLY A 766 -38.54 49.36 4.28
N ASN A 767 -38.56 49.10 5.58
CA ASN A 767 -37.83 49.91 6.55
C ASN A 767 -37.31 49.07 7.73
N CYS A 768 -36.38 49.66 8.48
CA CYS A 768 -35.79 49.11 9.69
C CYS A 768 -34.99 47.80 9.55
N PHE A 769 -34.69 47.36 8.33
CA PHE A 769 -33.72 46.30 8.13
C PHE A 769 -32.29 46.79 8.37
N LEU A 770 -31.42 45.89 8.82
CA LEU A 770 -30.02 46.18 9.14
C LEU A 770 -29.13 46.26 7.88
N ASP A 771 -29.70 46.02 6.71
CA ASP A 771 -29.07 46.05 5.39
C ASP A 771 -29.87 46.95 4.42
N GLY A 772 -29.24 47.31 3.29
CA GLY A 772 -29.86 48.11 2.24
C GLY A 772 -30.37 49.49 2.68
N GLY A 773 -29.73 50.10 3.69
CA GLY A 773 -30.16 51.40 4.24
C GLY A 773 -31.54 51.38 4.90
N GLY A 774 -32.01 50.21 5.35
CA GLY A 774 -33.32 50.04 5.96
C GLY A 774 -34.32 49.30 5.07
N ASN A 775 -34.13 49.25 3.75
CA ASN A 775 -35.06 48.61 2.82
C ASN A 775 -34.78 47.12 2.58
N GLY A 776 -33.64 46.60 3.04
CA GLY A 776 -33.11 45.32 2.56
C GLY A 776 -32.34 45.47 1.26
N VAL A 777 -31.58 44.44 0.89
CA VAL A 777 -30.65 44.50 -0.26
C VAL A 777 -30.83 43.29 -1.18
N VAL A 778 -30.88 43.54 -2.50
CA VAL A 778 -30.87 42.44 -3.48
C VAL A 778 -29.43 41.96 -3.68
N THR A 779 -29.18 40.68 -3.39
CA THR A 779 -27.88 40.03 -3.58
C THR A 779 -28.07 38.75 -4.37
N GLY A 780 -27.43 38.64 -5.55
CA GLY A 780 -27.52 37.46 -6.38
C GLY A 780 -28.94 37.18 -6.91
N GLY A 781 -29.72 38.22 -7.19
CA GLY A 781 -31.10 38.09 -7.71
C GLY A 781 -32.17 37.79 -6.67
N ALA A 782 -31.86 37.88 -5.37
CA ALA A 782 -32.82 37.66 -4.29
C ALA A 782 -32.78 38.80 -3.27
N LEU A 783 -33.95 39.18 -2.74
CA LEU A 783 -34.07 40.17 -1.67
C LEU A 783 -33.61 39.57 -0.34
N SER A 784 -32.55 40.13 0.23
CA SER A 784 -32.07 39.84 1.57
C SER A 784 -32.69 40.83 2.56
N LEU A 785 -33.30 40.30 3.62
CA LEU A 785 -33.89 41.07 4.72
C LEU A 785 -33.20 40.66 6.01
N ARG A 786 -32.21 41.45 6.46
CA ARG A 786 -31.52 41.24 7.73
C ARG A 786 -32.21 42.02 8.84
N TYR A 787 -32.72 41.33 9.85
CA TYR A 787 -33.52 41.96 10.91
C TYR A 787 -33.00 41.61 12.30
N ASN A 788 -33.25 42.51 13.26
CA ASN A 788 -33.05 42.27 14.68
C ASN A 788 -34.25 42.82 15.45
N ASN A 789 -35.32 42.04 15.50
CA ASN A 789 -36.61 42.41 16.06
C ASN A 789 -37.18 43.75 15.55
N CYS A 790 -36.83 44.10 14.31
CA CYS A 790 -37.26 45.30 13.62
C CYS A 790 -37.22 45.04 12.13
N GLY A 791 -38.27 45.45 11.43
CA GLY A 791 -38.36 45.29 9.98
C GLY A 791 -39.80 45.32 9.52
N TRP A 792 -40.05 46.03 8.43
CA TRP A 792 -41.31 45.97 7.71
C TRP A 792 -41.04 46.00 6.21
N PHE A 793 -41.64 45.08 5.47
CA PHE A 793 -41.61 45.02 4.02
C PHE A 793 -43.04 45.03 3.49
N GLY A 794 -43.31 45.80 2.43
CA GLY A 794 -44.63 45.89 1.81
C GLY A 794 -44.51 45.91 0.29
N SER A 795 -45.38 45.16 -0.39
CA SER A 795 -45.49 45.15 -1.87
C SER A 795 -46.95 45.14 -2.28
N ASP A 796 -47.38 46.19 -2.97
CA ASP A 796 -48.77 46.39 -3.39
C ASP A 796 -49.13 45.42 -4.52
N VAL A 797 -50.27 44.72 -4.39
CA VAL A 797 -50.72 43.78 -5.42
C VAL A 797 -51.56 44.51 -6.46
N GLY A 798 -52.58 45.26 -6.02
CA GLY A 798 -53.35 46.17 -6.87
C GLY A 798 -54.08 45.53 -8.08
N VAL A 799 -54.24 44.21 -8.10
CA VAL A 799 -54.96 43.42 -9.12
C VAL A 799 -55.85 42.36 -8.46
N ASP A 800 -56.86 41.89 -9.18
CA ASP A 800 -57.73 40.80 -8.71
C ASP A 800 -56.99 39.45 -8.77
N LEU A 801 -57.03 38.67 -7.68
CA LEU A 801 -56.36 37.37 -7.57
C LEU A 801 -57.31 36.17 -7.64
N SER A 802 -58.58 36.35 -8.04
CA SER A 802 -59.58 35.29 -8.02
C SER A 802 -59.23 34.09 -8.91
N ALA A 803 -58.40 34.32 -9.94
CA ALA A 803 -57.87 33.31 -10.85
C ALA A 803 -56.74 32.45 -10.25
N TYR A 804 -56.12 32.89 -9.15
CA TYR A 804 -54.98 32.20 -8.53
C TYR A 804 -55.41 31.51 -7.23
N THR A 805 -54.84 30.34 -6.97
CA THR A 805 -55.16 29.50 -5.81
C THR A 805 -54.15 29.71 -4.68
N TYR A 806 -52.87 29.87 -5.03
CA TYR A 806 -51.76 29.91 -4.09
C TYR A 806 -51.03 31.25 -4.09
N LEU A 807 -50.62 31.70 -2.90
CA LEU A 807 -49.48 32.61 -2.74
C LEU A 807 -48.23 31.74 -2.64
N VAL A 808 -47.24 31.99 -3.50
CA VAL A 808 -45.96 31.29 -3.49
C VAL A 808 -44.86 32.25 -3.08
N VAL A 809 -44.12 31.87 -2.03
CA VAL A 809 -42.92 32.58 -1.59
C VAL A 809 -41.74 31.63 -1.68
N ARG A 810 -40.79 31.92 -2.58
CA ARG A 810 -39.54 31.16 -2.66
C ARG A 810 -38.52 31.76 -1.70
N ILE A 811 -38.26 31.06 -0.62
CA ILE A 811 -37.56 31.62 0.55
C ILE A 811 -36.54 30.63 1.13
N LYS A 812 -35.46 31.17 1.70
CA LYS A 812 -34.55 30.45 2.61
C LYS A 812 -34.21 31.31 3.83
N GLY A 813 -33.78 30.65 4.90
CA GLY A 813 -33.26 31.27 6.11
C GLY A 813 -31.75 31.11 6.23
N ALA A 814 -31.12 31.99 6.99
CA ALA A 814 -29.70 31.86 7.30
C ALA A 814 -29.41 30.67 8.24
N ALA A 815 -30.32 30.38 9.16
CA ALA A 815 -30.20 29.27 10.13
C ALA A 815 -31.20 28.14 9.86
N GLY A 816 -32.32 28.44 9.18
CA GLY A 816 -33.48 27.55 9.12
C GLY A 816 -34.31 27.66 10.40
N GLY A 817 -35.65 27.60 10.27
CA GLY A 817 -36.58 27.73 11.39
C GLY A 817 -37.19 29.13 11.58
N GLU A 818 -36.92 30.09 10.70
CA GLU A 818 -37.34 31.50 10.85
C GLU A 818 -38.85 31.77 10.63
N GLN A 819 -39.66 30.75 10.36
CA GLN A 819 -41.10 30.91 10.07
C GLN A 819 -41.92 31.57 11.20
N SER A 820 -41.41 31.58 12.43
CA SER A 820 -42.07 32.22 13.57
C SER A 820 -41.67 33.68 13.79
N HIS A 821 -40.67 34.20 13.05
CA HIS A 821 -40.07 35.51 13.33
C HIS A 821 -40.87 36.68 12.74
N PHE A 822 -41.78 36.43 11.81
CA PHE A 822 -42.53 37.47 11.13
C PHE A 822 -43.97 37.09 10.84
N ASN A 823 -44.81 38.12 10.80
CA ASN A 823 -46.16 38.01 10.30
C ASN A 823 -46.17 38.29 8.81
N LEU A 824 -46.99 37.55 8.05
CA LEU A 824 -47.32 37.83 6.68
C LEU A 824 -48.81 38.17 6.58
N GLY A 825 -49.11 39.29 5.94
CA GLY A 825 -50.45 39.78 5.70
C GLY A 825 -50.77 39.92 4.22
N LEU A 826 -51.98 39.52 3.82
CA LEU A 826 -52.54 39.70 2.48
C LEU A 826 -54.07 39.58 2.53
N GLY A 827 -54.79 40.41 1.76
CA GLY A 827 -56.24 40.28 1.57
C GLY A 827 -57.05 40.29 2.86
N GLY A 828 -56.63 41.07 3.85
CA GLY A 828 -57.29 41.18 5.16
C GLY A 828 -56.96 40.07 6.17
N SER A 829 -56.19 39.05 5.78
CA SER A 829 -55.66 38.03 6.69
C SER A 829 -54.23 38.39 7.09
N THR A 830 -53.87 38.24 8.37
CA THR A 830 -52.50 38.42 8.86
C THR A 830 -52.22 37.38 9.93
N LYS A 831 -51.15 36.60 9.74
CA LYS A 831 -50.75 35.49 10.61
C LYS A 831 -49.22 35.46 10.74
N VAL A 832 -48.72 34.81 11.78
CA VAL A 832 -47.31 34.37 11.81
C VAL A 832 -47.08 33.46 10.60
N PHE A 833 -45.93 33.58 9.92
CA PHE A 833 -45.70 32.84 8.69
C PHE A 833 -45.81 31.31 8.87
N GLY A 834 -45.37 30.78 10.01
CA GLY A 834 -45.54 29.37 10.39
C GLY A 834 -46.98 28.93 10.70
N ASP A 835 -47.91 29.87 10.94
CA ASP A 835 -49.30 29.56 11.30
C ASP A 835 -50.23 29.43 10.07
N PHE A 836 -49.73 29.67 8.87
CA PHE A 836 -50.46 29.34 7.65
C PHE A 836 -50.60 27.82 7.52
N THR A 837 -51.75 27.36 7.02
CA THR A 837 -51.99 25.95 6.73
C THR A 837 -51.73 25.69 5.25
N LEU A 838 -50.87 24.73 4.95
CA LEU A 838 -50.56 24.23 3.62
C LEU A 838 -51.51 23.10 3.24
N ASP A 839 -51.48 22.69 1.97
CA ASP A 839 -52.19 21.49 1.52
C ASP A 839 -51.78 20.27 2.37
N GLY A 840 -52.76 19.43 2.72
CA GLY A 840 -52.54 18.29 3.61
C GLY A 840 -52.42 18.66 5.10
N GLY A 841 -52.65 19.91 5.49
CA GLY A 841 -52.68 20.36 6.88
C GLY A 841 -51.31 20.66 7.49
N ALA A 842 -50.24 20.63 6.69
CA ALA A 842 -48.90 20.99 7.13
C ALA A 842 -48.74 22.50 7.36
N HIS A 843 -47.63 22.91 7.95
CA HIS A 843 -47.29 24.31 8.22
C HIS A 843 -45.96 24.69 7.54
N PRO A 844 -45.77 25.95 7.11
CA PRO A 844 -44.50 26.42 6.55
C PRO A 844 -43.32 26.18 7.50
N VAL A 845 -42.23 25.63 6.96
CA VAL A 845 -40.95 25.47 7.66
C VAL A 845 -39.87 26.05 6.77
N ILE A 846 -39.11 27.05 7.21
CA ILE A 846 -38.01 27.64 6.44
C ILE A 846 -36.74 26.82 6.65
N THR A 847 -36.04 26.46 5.56
CA THR A 847 -34.75 25.76 5.62
C THR A 847 -33.59 26.66 5.19
N THR A 848 -32.35 26.15 5.25
CA THR A 848 -31.15 26.86 4.76
C THR A 848 -31.00 26.84 3.24
N ALA A 849 -31.85 26.08 2.53
CA ALA A 849 -31.92 26.04 1.07
C ALA A 849 -33.20 26.73 0.56
N TYR A 850 -33.15 27.26 -0.67
CA TYR A 850 -34.35 27.84 -1.29
C TYR A 850 -35.41 26.78 -1.58
N GLN A 851 -36.65 27.10 -1.26
CA GLN A 851 -37.81 26.26 -1.50
C GLN A 851 -39.04 27.11 -1.76
N ASP A 852 -40.00 26.56 -2.50
CA ASP A 852 -41.28 27.21 -2.76
C ASP A 852 -42.27 26.84 -1.66
N ILE A 853 -42.73 27.84 -0.90
CA ILE A 853 -43.80 27.66 0.08
C ILE A 853 -45.11 28.10 -0.56
N LYS A 854 -46.00 27.14 -0.83
CA LYS A 854 -47.28 27.36 -1.52
C LYS A 854 -48.44 27.45 -0.52
N ILE A 855 -48.93 28.65 -0.27
CA ILE A 855 -49.98 28.93 0.72
C ILE A 855 -51.34 29.00 0.00
N PRO A 856 -52.29 28.07 0.26
CA PRO A 856 -53.63 28.13 -0.30
C PRO A 856 -54.38 29.35 0.24
N MET A 857 -54.71 30.31 -0.61
CA MET A 857 -55.16 31.64 -0.15
C MET A 857 -56.53 31.59 0.55
N VAL A 858 -57.51 30.92 -0.06
CA VAL A 858 -58.88 30.85 0.49
C VAL A 858 -58.92 30.09 1.81
N ALA A 859 -58.19 28.97 1.91
CA ALA A 859 -58.15 28.16 3.13
C ALA A 859 -57.55 28.92 4.33
N ASN A 860 -56.72 29.94 4.06
CA ASN A 860 -56.10 30.79 5.07
C ASN A 860 -56.83 32.13 5.29
N GLY A 861 -58.04 32.26 4.75
CA GLY A 861 -58.89 33.44 4.93
C GLY A 861 -58.45 34.68 4.14
N ILE A 862 -57.59 34.53 3.13
CA ILE A 862 -57.13 35.64 2.29
C ILE A 862 -58.23 36.00 1.28
N ASN A 863 -58.70 37.25 1.30
CA ASN A 863 -59.63 37.76 0.30
C ASN A 863 -58.91 38.08 -1.01
N ARG A 864 -59.12 37.24 -2.02
CA ARG A 864 -58.50 37.34 -3.35
C ARG A 864 -59.06 38.47 -4.22
N ASN A 865 -60.27 38.94 -3.94
CA ASN A 865 -60.92 39.99 -4.72
C ASN A 865 -60.54 41.39 -4.23
N SER A 866 -59.88 41.49 -3.08
CA SER A 866 -59.39 42.75 -2.50
C SER A 866 -58.07 42.52 -1.74
N PRO A 867 -57.00 42.08 -2.44
CA PRO A 867 -55.77 41.62 -1.81
C PRO A 867 -54.98 42.74 -1.11
N SER A 868 -55.19 44.00 -1.52
CA SER A 868 -54.46 45.17 -1.02
C SER A 868 -52.94 45.01 -1.17
N GLN A 869 -52.20 44.93 -0.06
CA GLN A 869 -50.74 44.86 -0.02
C GLN A 869 -50.32 43.54 0.63
N LEU A 870 -49.28 42.91 0.08
CA LEU A 870 -48.54 41.87 0.78
C LEU A 870 -47.58 42.54 1.76
N ALA A 871 -47.78 42.33 3.05
CA ALA A 871 -47.00 42.96 4.12
C ALA A 871 -46.30 41.91 4.98
N MET A 872 -45.02 42.12 5.27
CA MET A 872 -44.24 41.29 6.21
C MET A 872 -43.73 42.15 7.36
N GLY A 873 -43.99 41.74 8.60
CA GLY A 873 -43.59 42.49 9.81
C GLY A 873 -42.76 41.65 10.77
N PHE A 874 -41.59 42.15 11.19
CA PHE A 874 -40.54 41.43 11.94
C PHE A 874 -40.40 41.89 13.40
N TRP A 875 -41.47 42.42 14.00
CA TRP A 875 -41.47 43.01 15.36
C TRP A 875 -41.83 42.01 16.48
N TYR A 876 -41.69 40.71 16.23
CA TYR A 876 -42.27 39.63 17.06
C TYR A 876 -41.24 38.73 17.76
N GLY A 877 -40.01 39.21 17.95
CA GLY A 877 -38.93 38.51 18.66
C GLY A 877 -38.16 37.56 17.75
N GLY A 878 -37.05 38.03 17.19
CA GLY A 878 -36.11 37.21 16.41
C GLY A 878 -34.99 38.05 15.80
N ASN A 879 -33.80 37.48 15.63
CA ASN A 879 -32.73 38.04 14.82
C ASN A 879 -32.25 36.99 13.84
N SER A 880 -32.28 37.31 12.55
CA SER A 880 -31.78 36.44 11.49
C SER A 880 -31.72 37.22 10.17
N THR A 881 -31.44 36.50 9.09
CA THR A 881 -31.63 36.96 7.72
C THR A 881 -32.51 35.96 7.00
N ILE A 882 -33.54 36.45 6.29
CA ILE A 882 -34.21 35.65 5.28
C ILE A 882 -33.83 36.17 3.90
N SER A 883 -33.81 35.27 2.91
CA SER A 883 -33.64 35.64 1.51
C SER A 883 -34.84 35.16 0.70
N ILE A 884 -35.45 36.08 -0.05
CA ILE A 884 -36.62 35.82 -0.89
C ILE A 884 -36.16 35.93 -2.34
N ASP A 885 -36.26 34.83 -3.07
CA ASP A 885 -35.93 34.77 -4.49
C ASP A 885 -37.06 35.38 -5.32
N HIS A 886 -38.30 34.96 -5.07
CA HIS A 886 -39.47 35.56 -5.70
C HIS A 886 -40.75 35.38 -4.88
N ILE A 887 -41.75 36.19 -5.20
CA ILE A 887 -43.12 36.12 -4.72
C ILE A 887 -44.04 36.10 -5.93
N SER A 888 -44.92 35.09 -6.01
CA SER A 888 -45.89 34.98 -7.11
C SER A 888 -47.23 34.40 -6.66
N PHE A 889 -48.24 34.50 -7.54
CA PHE A 889 -49.55 33.90 -7.37
C PHE A 889 -49.77 32.82 -8.45
N GLN A 890 -50.13 31.60 -8.02
CA GLN A 890 -50.29 30.42 -8.90
C GLN A 890 -51.71 29.87 -8.88
#